data_AF-A0A2L2Y651-F1
#
_entry.id   AF-A0A2L2Y651-F1
#
_cell.length_a   1.000
_cell.length_b   1.000
_cell.length_c   1.000
_cell.angle_alpha   90.00
_cell.angle_beta   90.00
_cell.angle_gamma   90.00
#
_symmetry.space_group_name_H-M   'P 1'
#
loop_
_entity.id
_entity.type
_entity.pdbx_description
1 polymer ?
#
loop_
_entity_poly.entity_id
_entity_poly.type
_entity_poly.pdbx_seq_one_letter_code
_entity_poly.pdbx_strand_id
1 'polypeptide(L)'
;IVIMDIRSAIDFEQSHLKHNCCINIPQEILTPGITALTLEKLLPDVSRSGWLMRGDVDYVILIDWDSKDNSRPSLYVNTLKEAMCKWDQKRTLKKLPLILDGGYKDWMLKYPMWTTQAINIFNSDAKTSPVVADLSGVEYPNLDENTAEKKNENLNGTSPLFKKSTAPFPVLNNDISPSSDSVDSRKTKSAPTFDRKAKPAVNKPTSATSQQTTKNVSGKISSSDINGSFPVHSEKLPNKNQESAIHLSLKKEEMLAQDSLHIAKERLIKEQEFEKLCLRKEKEAEESKRIEIQKQENILADKLKQLDITMTEKDAECKRVREENLKMKKRLEEYIDKEAQAKKEREIMNAEQEKKDLLEQVKRLREERKMKEAKKKLEPKPDAVPRNTVSANSGLKRPLNNHDQNEAPNSEYTVPLSRQSSTDSGSRGLVRSHSSPNIAQLVNQEESSGRKLPAFDRSLKPPPISPYSSDLSRARLRNLNPVYGNCPATGLRNLGNTCFMNSVIQCLANTLPLVDYFISNQYLDDIVKDSRQSMSGEVAEEFAIVLKSLWMGQYKSFSPKDFKNTVSKCLSVCIGNEQQDSHEFFVVLMEKLHADLNRRTVKNIPKLDPSHDEGAFWQHHKSYNDSKVSESFEGLLKSTLRCLTCQKTSDSFEVFSCLSLPILNSRCSLRDCFKHFLKSEKISGEAAWECPRCKQKKEAEKRLQICRLPEILAIQLKRFSYEGLWRRKLQTHVDFDISFEVPYERNGEEHYQKYTLYGIVNHYGTLEGGHYIAFCNAQTNKWFRYDDHEVSEISSSDIKTSAAYMLFYQATEVRSNL
;
A
#
# COMPACT_ATOMS: atom_id res chain seq x y z
N ILE A 1 -20.52 10.98 17.07
CA ILE A 1 -19.85 9.77 17.59
C ILE A 1 -20.46 9.39 18.93
N VAL A 2 -20.42 8.11 19.31
CA VAL A 2 -20.73 7.66 20.68
C VAL A 2 -19.51 6.92 21.21
N ILE A 3 -19.15 7.17 22.46
CA ILE A 3 -18.10 6.45 23.19
C ILE A 3 -18.79 5.54 24.20
N MET A 4 -18.47 4.25 24.18
CA MET A 4 -19.00 3.23 25.08
C MET A 4 -17.85 2.72 25.95
N ASP A 5 -17.84 3.12 27.21
CA ASP A 5 -16.90 2.62 28.22
C ASP A 5 -17.46 1.32 28.82
N ILE A 6 -16.67 0.25 28.74
CA ILE A 6 -17.07 -1.14 29.00
C ILE A 6 -16.57 -1.60 30.39
N ARG A 7 -15.83 -0.75 31.11
CA ARG A 7 -15.37 -1.03 32.49
C ARG A 7 -16.56 -1.08 33.46
N SER A 8 -16.32 -1.49 34.70
CA SER A 8 -17.40 -1.54 35.70
C SER A 8 -18.04 -0.16 35.90
N ALA A 9 -19.31 -0.13 36.32
CA ALA A 9 -19.98 1.13 36.66
C ALA A 9 -19.19 1.93 37.72
N ILE A 10 -18.59 1.23 38.69
CA ILE A 10 -17.78 1.82 39.76
C ILE A 10 -16.52 2.48 39.20
N ASP A 11 -15.78 1.80 38.30
CA ASP A 11 -14.59 2.36 37.66
C ASP A 11 -14.92 3.58 36.81
N PHE A 12 -16.05 3.54 36.09
CA PHE A 12 -16.52 4.64 35.26
C PHE A 12 -16.90 5.87 36.11
N GLU A 13 -17.66 5.69 37.18
CA GLU A 13 -18.09 6.76 38.08
C GLU A 13 -16.89 7.41 38.81
N GLN A 14 -15.94 6.62 39.30
CA GLN A 14 -14.75 7.13 40.00
C GLN A 14 -13.79 7.91 39.07
N SER A 15 -13.68 7.46 37.81
CA SER A 15 -12.70 8.01 36.85
C SER A 15 -13.26 9.13 35.96
N HIS A 16 -14.59 9.13 35.76
CA HIS A 16 -15.44 10.14 35.11
C HIS A 16 -14.82 10.80 33.87
N LEU A 17 -14.96 10.13 32.73
CA LEU A 17 -14.71 10.71 31.40
C LEU A 17 -15.63 11.91 31.16
N LYS A 18 -15.05 13.10 31.00
CA LYS A 18 -15.77 14.37 30.76
C LYS A 18 -16.05 14.58 29.28
N HIS A 19 -16.86 13.72 28.67
CA HIS A 19 -17.25 13.85 27.25
C HIS A 19 -18.75 13.62 27.05
N ASN A 20 -19.43 14.61 26.46
CA ASN A 20 -20.91 14.68 26.34
C ASN A 20 -21.56 13.54 25.54
N CYS A 21 -20.78 12.73 24.82
CA CYS A 21 -21.25 11.55 24.08
C CYS A 21 -20.64 10.24 24.60
N CYS A 22 -20.15 10.22 25.85
CA CYS A 22 -19.68 9.01 26.51
C CYS A 22 -20.77 8.40 27.38
N ILE A 23 -20.99 7.09 27.27
CA ILE A 23 -21.87 6.28 28.12
C ILE A 23 -21.09 5.10 28.69
N ASN A 24 -21.54 4.57 29.81
CA ASN A 24 -21.04 3.30 30.35
C ASN A 24 -21.99 2.15 29.99
N ILE A 25 -21.40 1.03 29.60
CA ILE A 25 -22.06 -0.26 29.38
C ILE A 25 -21.34 -1.24 30.31
N PRO A 26 -21.80 -1.40 31.57
CA PRO A 26 -21.07 -2.13 32.59
C PRO A 26 -20.73 -3.56 32.15
N GLN A 27 -19.49 -4.00 32.33
CA GLN A 27 -19.09 -5.40 32.10
C GLN A 27 -19.99 -6.40 32.83
N GLU A 28 -20.57 -6.00 33.97
CA GLU A 28 -21.47 -6.79 34.81
C GLU A 28 -22.77 -7.21 34.10
N ILE A 29 -23.20 -6.47 33.06
CA ILE A 29 -24.39 -6.80 32.25
C ILE A 29 -24.03 -7.41 30.88
N LEU A 30 -22.75 -7.67 30.59
CA LEU A 30 -22.28 -8.22 29.31
C LEU A 30 -21.98 -9.73 29.42
N THR A 31 -23.02 -10.54 29.23
CA THR A 31 -22.91 -12.01 29.15
C THR A 31 -22.82 -12.51 27.69
N PRO A 32 -22.02 -13.56 27.40
CA PRO A 32 -21.94 -14.13 26.06
C PRO A 32 -23.31 -14.53 25.51
N GLY A 33 -23.62 -14.11 24.27
CA GLY A 33 -24.91 -14.35 23.64
C GLY A 33 -26.01 -13.33 23.98
N ILE A 34 -25.72 -12.26 24.73
CA ILE A 34 -26.69 -11.18 24.97
C ILE A 34 -27.08 -10.47 23.66
N THR A 35 -28.37 -10.20 23.47
CA THR A 35 -28.87 -9.42 22.33
C THR A 35 -28.89 -7.92 22.64
N ALA A 36 -28.79 -7.06 21.61
CA ALA A 36 -28.91 -5.62 21.80
C ALA A 36 -30.23 -5.20 22.48
N LEU A 37 -31.33 -5.92 22.25
CA LEU A 37 -32.63 -5.66 22.87
C LEU A 37 -32.70 -6.10 24.34
N THR A 38 -31.97 -7.14 24.73
CA THR A 38 -31.81 -7.54 26.14
C THR A 38 -30.95 -6.51 26.86
N LEU A 39 -29.82 -6.12 26.26
CA LEU A 39 -28.90 -5.12 26.81
C LEU A 39 -29.57 -3.75 26.99
N GLU A 40 -30.39 -3.31 26.03
CA GLU A 40 -31.17 -2.06 26.11
C GLU A 40 -32.09 -1.97 27.34
N LYS A 41 -32.59 -3.11 27.85
CA LYS A 41 -33.39 -3.17 29.08
C LYS A 41 -32.55 -3.17 30.36
N LEU A 42 -31.37 -3.77 30.31
CA LEU A 42 -30.45 -3.89 31.45
C LEU A 42 -29.57 -2.64 31.65
N LEU A 43 -29.43 -1.79 30.61
CA LEU A 43 -28.67 -0.54 30.70
C LEU A 43 -29.31 0.46 31.69
N PRO A 44 -28.49 1.19 32.47
CA PRO A 44 -28.95 2.33 33.27
C PRO A 44 -29.58 3.43 32.40
N ASP A 45 -30.59 4.14 32.93
CA ASP A 45 -31.33 5.17 32.20
C ASP A 45 -30.45 6.25 31.57
N VAL A 46 -29.38 6.66 32.27
CA VAL A 46 -28.39 7.63 31.80
C VAL A 46 -27.74 7.18 30.49
N SER A 47 -27.41 5.89 30.37
CA SER A 47 -26.78 5.32 29.17
C SER A 47 -27.76 5.02 28.03
N ARG A 48 -29.07 4.86 28.31
CA ARG A 48 -30.08 4.49 27.28
C ARG A 48 -30.17 5.51 26.13
N SER A 49 -30.05 6.80 26.44
CA SER A 49 -30.09 7.88 25.45
C SER A 49 -28.97 7.75 24.41
N GLY A 50 -27.71 7.71 24.85
CA GLY A 50 -26.55 7.51 23.99
C GLY A 50 -26.54 6.13 23.31
N TRP A 51 -27.05 5.09 23.98
CA TRP A 51 -27.20 3.75 23.40
C TRP A 51 -28.16 3.75 22.22
N LEU A 52 -29.30 4.44 22.30
CA LEU A 52 -30.25 4.54 21.19
C LEU A 52 -29.63 5.28 19.99
N MET A 53 -28.86 6.35 20.22
CA MET A 53 -28.18 7.11 19.16
C MET A 53 -27.06 6.35 18.40
N ARG A 54 -26.77 5.08 18.77
CA ARG A 54 -25.67 4.28 18.18
C ARG A 54 -25.73 4.12 16.65
N GLY A 55 -26.93 4.03 16.07
CA GLY A 55 -27.12 3.91 14.62
C GLY A 55 -27.01 5.23 13.87
N ASP A 56 -27.26 6.33 14.56
CA ASP A 56 -27.36 7.68 13.96
C ASP A 56 -25.98 8.35 13.83
N VAL A 57 -24.97 7.87 14.58
CA VAL A 57 -23.59 8.36 14.56
C VAL A 57 -22.68 7.58 13.61
N ASP A 58 -21.72 8.26 13.00
CA ASP A 58 -20.82 7.68 11.98
C ASP A 58 -19.71 6.80 12.56
N TYR A 59 -19.48 6.88 13.87
CA TYR A 59 -18.55 6.04 14.64
C TYR A 59 -19.10 5.75 16.04
N VAL A 60 -19.01 4.48 16.42
CA VAL A 60 -19.10 3.98 17.81
C VAL A 60 -17.69 3.57 18.22
N ILE A 61 -17.22 4.09 19.36
CA ILE A 61 -15.89 3.83 19.92
C ILE A 61 -16.07 3.03 21.21
N LEU A 62 -15.36 1.92 21.33
CA LEU A 62 -15.35 1.02 22.49
C LEU A 62 -14.08 1.29 23.31
N ILE A 63 -14.24 1.48 24.63
CA ILE A 63 -13.14 1.66 25.58
C ILE A 63 -13.24 0.57 26.65
N ASP A 64 -12.17 -0.18 26.86
CA ASP A 64 -11.96 -0.97 28.08
C ASP A 64 -10.68 -0.48 28.79
N TRP A 65 -10.04 -1.30 29.62
CA TRP A 65 -8.84 -0.89 30.34
C TRP A 65 -7.62 -0.69 29.44
N ASP A 66 -7.29 -1.66 28.57
CA ASP A 66 -6.03 -1.68 27.83
C ASP A 66 -6.01 -2.54 26.55
N SER A 67 -7.16 -2.84 25.93
CA SER A 67 -7.20 -3.49 24.61
C SER A 67 -6.36 -2.71 23.59
N LYS A 68 -5.59 -3.46 22.78
CA LYS A 68 -4.83 -2.92 21.65
C LYS A 68 -5.34 -3.55 20.36
N ASP A 69 -5.64 -2.67 19.40
CA ASP A 69 -6.24 -2.97 18.10
C ASP A 69 -7.42 -3.99 18.11
N ASN A 70 -7.68 -4.65 16.97
CA ASN A 70 -8.76 -5.63 16.79
C ASN A 70 -8.30 -7.10 16.89
N SER A 71 -7.01 -7.36 17.13
CA SER A 71 -6.42 -8.70 17.11
C SER A 71 -6.65 -9.50 18.40
N ARG A 72 -6.69 -8.83 19.57
CA ARG A 72 -7.02 -9.44 20.87
C ARG A 72 -7.92 -8.57 21.77
N PRO A 73 -9.11 -8.13 21.29
CA PRO A 73 -10.11 -7.50 22.15
C PRO A 73 -10.47 -8.36 23.37
N SER A 74 -10.73 -7.70 24.50
CA SER A 74 -11.23 -8.35 25.72
C SER A 74 -12.58 -9.07 25.50
N LEU A 75 -12.92 -10.00 26.41
CA LEU A 75 -14.15 -10.79 26.34
C LEU A 75 -15.42 -9.90 26.31
N TYR A 76 -15.42 -8.80 27.07
CA TYR A 76 -16.55 -7.87 27.14
C TYR A 76 -16.65 -7.00 25.88
N VAL A 77 -15.52 -6.54 25.33
CA VAL A 77 -15.47 -5.85 24.03
C VAL A 77 -16.02 -6.73 22.90
N ASN A 78 -15.63 -8.01 22.86
CA ASN A 78 -16.19 -8.97 21.90
C ASN A 78 -17.68 -9.20 22.12
N THR A 79 -18.11 -9.46 23.36
CA THR A 79 -19.53 -9.69 23.71
C THR A 79 -20.42 -8.53 23.25
N LEU A 80 -20.02 -7.28 23.53
CA LEU A 80 -20.76 -6.09 23.09
C LEU A 80 -20.73 -5.90 21.57
N LYS A 81 -19.58 -6.14 20.92
CA LYS A 81 -19.43 -6.06 19.47
C LYS A 81 -20.29 -7.09 18.75
N GLU A 82 -20.43 -8.30 19.29
CA GLU A 82 -21.38 -9.30 18.77
C GLU A 82 -22.84 -8.90 19.04
N ALA A 83 -23.16 -8.42 20.25
CA ALA A 83 -24.50 -7.96 20.60
C ALA A 83 -25.02 -6.89 19.62
N MET A 84 -24.15 -5.97 19.18
CA MET A 84 -24.48 -4.94 18.18
C MET A 84 -24.40 -5.41 16.72
N CYS A 85 -23.39 -6.20 16.34
CA CYS A 85 -23.13 -6.51 14.91
C CYS A 85 -23.71 -7.84 14.43
N LYS A 86 -24.10 -8.75 15.34
CA LYS A 86 -24.77 -10.03 15.03
C LYS A 86 -26.20 -10.09 15.57
N TRP A 87 -26.47 -9.44 16.69
CA TRP A 87 -27.71 -9.61 17.46
C TRP A 87 -28.54 -8.31 17.68
N ASP A 88 -28.32 -7.27 16.85
CA ASP A 88 -29.21 -6.11 16.73
C ASP A 88 -29.99 -6.17 15.42
N GLN A 89 -31.30 -6.37 15.52
CA GLN A 89 -32.24 -6.38 14.38
C GLN A 89 -32.96 -5.03 14.18
N LYS A 90 -32.72 -4.05 15.07
CA LYS A 90 -33.44 -2.76 15.07
C LYS A 90 -32.59 -1.60 14.56
N ARG A 91 -31.27 -1.64 14.74
CA ARG A 91 -30.36 -0.52 14.38
C ARG A 91 -29.10 -1.02 13.69
N THR A 92 -28.96 -0.68 12.41
CA THR A 92 -27.71 -0.87 11.65
C THR A 92 -26.72 0.25 12.00
N LEU A 93 -25.48 -0.11 12.34
CA LEU A 93 -24.40 0.85 12.54
C LEU A 93 -23.84 1.31 11.19
N LYS A 94 -23.62 2.63 11.00
CA LYS A 94 -23.03 3.20 9.78
C LYS A 94 -21.61 2.68 9.47
N LYS A 95 -20.86 2.32 10.52
CA LYS A 95 -19.52 1.72 10.46
C LYS A 95 -19.37 0.71 11.60
N LEU A 96 -18.44 -0.24 11.45
CA LEU A 96 -18.13 -1.20 12.52
C LEU A 96 -17.61 -0.47 13.79
N PRO A 97 -17.89 -1.00 15.00
CA PRO A 97 -17.35 -0.46 16.24
C PRO A 97 -15.82 -0.46 16.22
N LEU A 98 -15.22 0.70 16.52
CA LEU A 98 -13.78 0.86 16.67
C LEU A 98 -13.39 0.65 18.13
N ILE A 99 -12.24 0.04 18.39
CA ILE A 99 -11.67 -0.08 19.73
C ILE A 99 -10.65 1.05 19.90
N LEU A 100 -10.65 1.71 21.06
CA LEU A 100 -9.62 2.68 21.40
C LEU A 100 -8.31 1.95 21.71
N ASP A 101 -7.30 2.14 20.87
CA ASP A 101 -5.98 1.53 21.06
C ASP A 101 -5.32 2.01 22.37
N GLY A 102 -4.92 1.06 23.21
CA GLY A 102 -4.37 1.31 24.54
C GLY A 102 -5.43 1.56 25.64
N GLY A 103 -6.72 1.50 25.28
CA GLY A 103 -7.84 1.61 26.20
C GLY A 103 -7.83 2.88 27.07
N TYR A 104 -8.46 2.78 28.25
CA TYR A 104 -8.54 3.86 29.22
C TYR A 104 -7.16 4.20 29.83
N LYS A 105 -6.25 3.23 29.98
CA LYS A 105 -4.89 3.49 30.52
C LYS A 105 -4.11 4.46 29.62
N ASP A 106 -4.15 4.28 28.31
CA ASP A 106 -3.45 5.18 27.38
C ASP A 106 -4.22 6.50 27.14
N TRP A 107 -5.55 6.49 27.27
CA TRP A 107 -6.34 7.74 27.35
C TRP A 107 -5.91 8.59 28.56
N MET A 108 -5.69 8.00 29.74
CA MET A 108 -5.18 8.73 30.92
C MET A 108 -3.80 9.35 30.67
N LEU A 109 -2.90 8.65 29.97
CA LEU A 109 -1.55 9.16 29.65
C LEU A 109 -1.59 10.31 28.65
N LYS A 110 -2.46 10.24 27.64
CA LYS A 110 -2.55 11.22 26.54
C LYS A 110 -3.45 12.42 26.87
N TYR A 111 -4.53 12.21 27.63
CA TYR A 111 -5.60 13.18 27.88
C TYR A 111 -6.04 13.28 29.36
N PRO A 112 -5.11 13.38 30.34
CA PRO A 112 -5.44 13.33 31.77
C PRO A 112 -6.48 14.39 32.20
N MET A 113 -6.45 15.57 31.55
CA MET A 113 -7.38 16.70 31.79
C MET A 113 -8.86 16.35 31.54
N TRP A 114 -9.17 15.27 30.83
CA TRP A 114 -10.52 14.81 30.50
C TRP A 114 -11.10 13.80 31.51
N THR A 115 -10.40 13.61 32.63
CA THR A 115 -10.74 12.66 33.72
C THR A 115 -10.76 13.41 35.06
N THR A 116 -11.47 12.92 36.09
CA THR A 116 -11.54 13.60 37.39
C THR A 116 -10.49 13.16 38.39
N GLN A 117 -10.03 11.90 38.34
CA GLN A 117 -9.13 11.31 39.33
C GLN A 117 -8.01 10.45 38.73
N ALA A 118 -7.27 10.99 37.75
CA ALA A 118 -6.15 10.29 37.11
C ALA A 118 -5.06 9.75 38.07
N ILE A 119 -4.97 10.27 39.29
CA ILE A 119 -3.89 9.98 40.25
C ILE A 119 -4.18 8.73 41.11
N ASN A 120 -5.45 8.43 41.42
CA ASN A 120 -5.77 7.39 42.42
C ASN A 120 -5.67 5.95 41.88
N ILE A 121 -5.85 5.75 40.57
CA ILE A 121 -5.91 4.43 39.93
C ILE A 121 -4.54 3.72 39.96
N PHE A 122 -3.42 4.46 39.93
CA PHE A 122 -2.09 3.87 40.05
C PHE A 122 -1.78 3.30 41.45
N ASN A 123 -2.62 3.54 42.46
CA ASN A 123 -2.46 2.99 43.82
C ASN A 123 -3.35 1.75 44.10
N SER A 124 -4.32 1.41 43.24
CA SER A 124 -5.14 0.20 43.42
C SER A 124 -4.42 -1.09 42.99
N ASP A 125 -3.55 -1.01 41.96
CA ASP A 125 -2.76 -2.15 41.47
C ASP A 125 -1.75 -2.70 42.51
N ALA A 126 -1.55 -1.98 43.62
CA ALA A 126 -0.73 -2.45 44.75
C ALA A 126 -1.45 -3.44 45.70
N LYS A 127 -2.70 -3.84 45.42
CA LYS A 127 -3.51 -4.71 46.31
C LYS A 127 -4.22 -5.89 45.64
N THR A 128 -3.68 -6.42 44.54
CA THR A 128 -4.03 -7.76 44.03
C THR A 128 -2.79 -8.65 43.97
N SER A 129 -2.75 -9.67 44.83
CA SER A 129 -1.70 -10.70 44.79
C SER A 129 -1.79 -11.46 43.46
N PRO A 130 -0.66 -11.80 42.80
CA PRO A 130 -0.71 -12.64 41.62
C PRO A 130 -1.29 -14.00 41.98
N VAL A 131 -2.33 -14.42 41.25
CA VAL A 131 -2.77 -15.82 41.24
C VAL A 131 -1.77 -16.58 40.37
N VAL A 132 -0.68 -17.03 41.00
CA VAL A 132 0.27 -17.96 40.39
C VAL A 132 -0.44 -19.29 40.22
N ALA A 133 -0.65 -19.72 38.97
CA ALA A 133 -0.99 -21.10 38.68
C ALA A 133 0.24 -21.96 38.99
N ASP A 134 0.17 -22.75 40.06
CA ASP A 134 1.22 -23.72 40.39
C ASP A 134 1.24 -24.83 39.33
N LEU A 135 2.37 -24.97 38.64
CA LEU A 135 2.58 -25.94 37.57
C LEU A 135 3.53 -27.08 38.00
N SER A 136 3.64 -27.34 39.31
CA SER A 136 4.37 -28.49 39.87
C SER A 136 3.68 -29.85 39.68
N GLY A 137 2.57 -29.91 38.91
CA GLY A 137 1.67 -31.07 38.82
C GLY A 137 1.35 -31.59 37.42
N VAL A 138 2.18 -31.34 36.39
CA VAL A 138 1.98 -31.89 35.03
C VAL A 138 3.25 -32.58 34.54
N GLU A 139 3.33 -33.89 34.80
CA GLU A 139 4.33 -34.78 34.22
C GLU A 139 3.70 -35.55 33.05
N TYR A 140 4.42 -35.68 31.94
CA TYR A 140 3.88 -36.28 30.70
C TYR A 140 4.00 -37.82 30.72
N PRO A 141 2.94 -38.58 30.41
CA PRO A 141 3.04 -40.03 30.29
C PRO A 141 3.80 -40.43 29.02
N ASN A 142 4.87 -41.22 29.18
CA ASN A 142 5.48 -41.94 28.07
C ASN A 142 4.63 -43.15 27.66
N LEU A 143 4.75 -43.53 26.38
CA LEU A 143 4.13 -44.74 25.83
C LEU A 143 5.07 -45.93 26.04
N ASP A 144 4.63 -46.91 26.83
CA ASP A 144 5.06 -48.31 26.78
C ASP A 144 3.90 -49.21 27.25
N GLU A 145 4.03 -50.53 27.09
CA GLU A 145 2.88 -51.36 26.71
C GLU A 145 2.02 -52.07 27.80
N ASN A 146 0.76 -52.31 27.39
CA ASN A 146 -0.01 -53.56 27.50
C ASN A 146 -0.75 -54.03 28.79
N THR A 147 -2.05 -54.34 28.55
CA THR A 147 -2.88 -55.45 29.08
C THR A 147 -3.58 -55.46 30.46
N ALA A 148 -4.87 -55.84 30.39
CA ALA A 148 -5.69 -56.67 31.31
C ALA A 148 -5.85 -56.25 32.79
N GLU A 149 -7.02 -55.82 33.30
CA GLU A 149 -8.37 -56.45 33.41
C GLU A 149 -8.65 -57.23 34.72
N LYS A 150 -9.73 -56.84 35.44
CA LYS A 150 -10.61 -57.68 36.31
C LYS A 150 -9.97 -58.24 37.61
N LYS A 151 -10.66 -58.56 38.72
CA LYS A 151 -12.07 -58.53 39.20
C LYS A 151 -12.03 -58.06 40.69
N ASN A 152 -13.01 -57.36 41.31
CA ASN A 152 -14.47 -57.55 41.50
C ASN A 152 -14.85 -58.37 42.76
N GLU A 153 -15.92 -57.93 43.46
CA GLU A 153 -16.75 -58.66 44.45
C GLU A 153 -16.27 -58.86 45.93
N ASN A 154 -17.14 -58.90 46.96
CA ASN A 154 -18.40 -58.15 47.21
C ASN A 154 -18.97 -58.31 48.64
N LEU A 155 -19.81 -57.34 49.07
CA LEU A 155 -20.82 -57.42 50.17
C LEU A 155 -20.25 -57.65 51.61
N ASN A 156 -20.98 -57.51 52.75
CA ASN A 156 -22.38 -57.10 53.01
C ASN A 156 -22.53 -56.40 54.41
N GLY A 157 -23.69 -55.79 54.69
CA GLY A 157 -24.27 -55.65 56.05
C GLY A 157 -23.70 -54.58 56.99
N THR A 158 -24.37 -53.46 57.32
CA THR A 158 -25.72 -52.99 56.93
C THR A 158 -25.65 -51.59 56.33
N SER A 159 -25.63 -51.51 54.99
CA SER A 159 -25.91 -50.31 54.17
C SER A 159 -25.09 -49.01 54.43
N PRO A 160 -23.73 -49.01 54.48
CA PRO A 160 -23.01 -48.06 55.35
C PRO A 160 -21.72 -47.36 54.81
N LEU A 161 -21.20 -46.42 55.63
CA LEU A 161 -19.79 -45.97 55.78
C LEU A 161 -19.05 -45.28 54.59
N PHE A 162 -17.78 -44.83 54.75
CA PHE A 162 -17.31 -43.60 55.44
C PHE A 162 -15.77 -43.41 55.26
N LYS A 163 -15.30 -42.15 55.14
CA LYS A 163 -14.00 -41.58 55.62
C LYS A 163 -12.66 -42.37 55.58
N LYS A 164 -11.66 -41.70 54.95
CA LYS A 164 -10.27 -41.44 55.42
C LYS A 164 -9.30 -42.58 55.85
N SER A 165 -8.19 -42.66 55.09
CA SER A 165 -6.78 -42.51 55.57
C SER A 165 -6.05 -43.60 56.39
N THR A 166 -4.72 -43.66 56.16
CA THR A 166 -3.60 -44.08 57.04
C THR A 166 -3.16 -45.58 57.01
N ALA A 167 -1.85 -45.79 57.21
CA ALA A 167 -1.12 -47.08 57.13
C ALA A 167 -1.02 -47.82 58.51
N PRO A 168 -0.44 -49.04 58.64
CA PRO A 168 1.03 -49.26 58.62
C PRO A 168 1.55 -50.64 58.09
N PHE A 169 2.85 -50.94 58.32
CA PHE A 169 3.67 -52.11 57.90
C PHE A 169 3.39 -53.44 58.66
N PRO A 170 3.84 -54.64 58.18
CA PRO A 170 5.23 -55.16 58.31
C PRO A 170 5.86 -55.71 56.99
N VAL A 171 7.18 -55.76 56.70
CA VAL A 171 8.33 -56.62 57.19
C VAL A 171 8.07 -58.15 57.14
N LEU A 172 8.94 -59.08 56.71
CA LEU A 172 10.42 -59.19 56.55
C LEU A 172 10.87 -60.01 55.28
N ASN A 173 12.19 -59.99 54.99
CA ASN A 173 13.00 -60.97 54.21
C ASN A 173 12.77 -61.06 52.66
N ASN A 174 13.76 -61.29 51.78
CA ASN A 174 15.25 -61.36 51.80
C ASN A 174 15.77 -61.44 50.33
N ASP A 175 17.05 -61.28 49.90
CA ASP A 175 18.37 -60.90 50.46
C ASP A 175 19.36 -60.60 49.28
N ILE A 176 20.65 -60.34 49.55
CA ILE A 176 21.85 -60.37 48.65
C ILE A 176 22.03 -59.25 47.60
N SER A 177 22.83 -58.26 47.99
CA SER A 177 23.73 -57.39 47.17
C SER A 177 25.11 -58.11 46.96
N PRO A 178 26.17 -57.59 46.26
CA PRO A 178 26.42 -56.19 45.85
C PRO A 178 27.23 -55.90 44.54
N SER A 179 27.46 -54.60 44.31
CA SER A 179 28.67 -53.94 43.75
C SER A 179 29.23 -54.29 42.36
N SER A 180 29.41 -53.24 41.53
CA SER A 180 30.75 -52.62 41.32
C SER A 180 30.66 -51.23 40.65
N ASP A 181 31.66 -50.38 40.85
CA ASP A 181 31.69 -48.96 40.51
C ASP A 181 32.05 -48.63 39.04
N SER A 182 31.73 -47.40 38.56
CA SER A 182 32.78 -46.34 38.38
C SER A 182 32.34 -45.05 37.64
N VAL A 183 32.51 -43.92 38.35
CA VAL A 183 33.12 -42.64 37.93
C VAL A 183 32.75 -41.99 36.56
N ASP A 184 31.75 -41.11 36.61
CA ASP A 184 31.84 -39.62 36.42
C ASP A 184 32.28 -38.97 35.06
N SER A 185 31.70 -37.78 34.85
CA SER A 185 32.24 -36.57 34.20
C SER A 185 32.22 -36.39 32.67
N ARG A 186 31.53 -35.31 32.24
CA ARG A 186 31.77 -34.63 30.96
C ARG A 186 31.32 -33.15 30.99
N LYS A 187 32.11 -32.24 30.43
CA LYS A 187 31.79 -30.79 30.29
C LYS A 187 31.93 -30.30 28.84
N THR A 188 30.90 -29.57 28.39
CA THR A 188 30.90 -28.45 27.41
C THR A 188 31.71 -28.48 26.10
N LYS A 189 30.95 -28.42 24.98
CA LYS A 189 31.09 -27.52 23.80
C LYS A 189 32.46 -27.37 23.08
N SER A 190 32.49 -27.73 21.79
CA SER A 190 32.83 -26.82 20.65
C SER A 190 32.56 -27.52 19.30
N ALA A 191 32.60 -26.79 18.18
CA ALA A 191 32.44 -27.33 16.83
C ALA A 191 33.20 -26.48 15.78
N PRO A 192 33.92 -27.11 14.83
CA PRO A 192 34.40 -26.40 13.62
C PRO A 192 34.32 -27.18 12.28
N THR A 193 34.16 -26.42 11.19
CA THR A 193 34.68 -26.55 9.80
C THR A 193 35.15 -27.89 9.18
N PHE A 194 34.88 -28.08 7.87
CA PHE A 194 35.68 -28.90 6.93
C PHE A 194 35.75 -28.28 5.51
N ASP A 195 36.74 -28.71 4.71
CA ASP A 195 37.15 -28.10 3.42
C ASP A 195 37.06 -29.06 2.20
N ARG A 196 37.37 -28.57 1.00
CA ARG A 196 37.11 -29.15 -0.34
C ARG A 196 38.23 -30.05 -0.88
N LYS A 197 37.85 -31.19 -1.51
CA LYS A 197 38.08 -31.50 -2.95
C LYS A 197 37.86 -33.00 -3.29
N ALA A 198 36.84 -33.30 -4.12
CA ALA A 198 36.86 -34.29 -5.21
C ALA A 198 35.48 -34.36 -5.92
N LYS A 199 35.44 -34.77 -7.19
CA LYS A 199 34.23 -35.15 -7.94
C LYS A 199 34.43 -36.57 -8.52
N PRO A 200 33.35 -37.31 -8.76
CA PRO A 200 33.00 -37.58 -10.17
C PRO A 200 31.54 -37.18 -10.50
N ALA A 201 31.02 -37.58 -11.66
CA ALA A 201 29.75 -37.11 -12.22
C ALA A 201 28.83 -38.27 -12.65
N VAL A 202 27.51 -38.02 -12.67
CA VAL A 202 26.47 -38.91 -13.24
C VAL A 202 25.45 -38.03 -13.98
N ASN A 203 24.96 -38.49 -15.14
CA ASN A 203 24.00 -37.78 -15.98
C ASN A 203 22.53 -38.15 -15.70
N LYS A 204 21.61 -37.29 -16.12
CA LYS A 204 20.14 -37.51 -16.08
C LYS A 204 19.63 -38.30 -17.29
N PRO A 205 18.45 -38.96 -17.18
CA PRO A 205 17.84 -39.72 -18.28
C PRO A 205 17.15 -38.83 -19.32
N THR A 206 16.97 -39.37 -20.52
CA THR A 206 16.15 -38.83 -21.62
C THR A 206 14.82 -39.58 -21.75
N SER A 207 13.81 -38.89 -22.26
CA SER A 207 12.50 -39.46 -22.63
C SER A 207 12.25 -39.26 -24.12
N ALA A 208 11.87 -40.32 -24.86
CA ALA A 208 11.47 -40.20 -26.25
C ALA A 208 10.44 -41.26 -26.69
N THR A 209 9.36 -40.77 -27.30
CA THR A 209 8.56 -41.41 -28.35
C THR A 209 7.88 -42.76 -28.08
N SER A 210 6.53 -42.71 -28.07
CA SER A 210 5.69 -43.77 -28.63
C SER A 210 4.97 -43.21 -29.86
N GLN A 211 4.91 -43.96 -30.96
CA GLN A 211 4.14 -43.62 -32.16
C GLN A 211 3.43 -44.86 -32.72
N GLN A 212 2.41 -44.59 -33.53
CA GLN A 212 1.40 -45.54 -34.01
C GLN A 212 1.91 -46.39 -35.19
N THR A 213 1.42 -47.63 -35.38
CA THR A 213 0.42 -47.96 -36.45
C THR A 213 0.23 -49.47 -36.75
N THR A 214 -1.04 -49.83 -37.04
CA THR A 214 -1.52 -50.82 -38.03
C THR A 214 -1.43 -52.36 -37.87
N LYS A 215 -2.58 -52.98 -38.21
CA LYS A 215 -2.83 -54.20 -39.04
C LYS A 215 -2.57 -55.62 -38.49
N ASN A 216 -3.66 -56.21 -38.00
CA ASN A 216 -4.42 -57.32 -38.63
C ASN A 216 -3.73 -58.34 -39.58
N VAL A 217 -4.11 -59.60 -39.35
CA VAL A 217 -4.46 -60.69 -40.31
C VAL A 217 -3.37 -61.69 -40.77
N SER A 218 -3.65 -62.97 -40.42
CA SER A 218 -3.27 -64.26 -41.03
C SER A 218 -1.80 -64.67 -41.19
N GLY A 219 -1.55 -65.96 -40.93
CA GLY A 219 -0.99 -66.81 -42.00
C GLY A 219 0.12 -67.78 -41.64
N LYS A 220 -0.26 -69.03 -41.33
CA LYS A 220 0.44 -70.31 -41.65
C LYS A 220 1.99 -70.38 -41.65
N ILE A 221 2.48 -71.30 -40.81
CA ILE A 221 3.31 -72.46 -41.18
C ILE A 221 4.52 -72.21 -42.11
N SER A 222 5.72 -72.38 -41.56
CA SER A 222 6.70 -73.33 -42.13
C SER A 222 7.66 -73.84 -41.05
N SER A 223 8.18 -75.04 -41.27
CA SER A 223 9.02 -75.82 -40.34
C SER A 223 10.26 -76.34 -41.06
N SER A 224 11.42 -76.34 -40.40
CA SER A 224 12.64 -77.16 -40.66
C SER A 224 13.86 -76.46 -40.03
N ASP A 225 14.92 -77.15 -39.56
CA ASP A 225 15.10 -78.56 -39.16
C ASP A 225 16.41 -78.69 -38.33
N ILE A 226 16.83 -79.94 -38.03
CA ILE A 226 18.19 -80.39 -37.61
C ILE A 226 18.46 -80.29 -36.08
N ASN A 227 18.84 -81.36 -35.34
CA ASN A 227 18.87 -82.82 -35.57
C ASN A 227 18.90 -83.56 -34.20
N GLY A 228 18.56 -84.87 -34.08
CA GLY A 228 18.54 -85.52 -32.75
C GLY A 228 18.41 -87.05 -32.54
N SER A 229 18.26 -87.90 -33.56
CA SER A 229 18.31 -89.39 -33.50
C SER A 229 17.24 -90.23 -32.74
N PHE A 230 16.86 -91.34 -33.38
CA PHE A 230 16.06 -92.52 -32.94
C PHE A 230 17.01 -93.68 -32.51
N PRO A 231 16.62 -94.97 -32.20
CA PRO A 231 15.33 -95.74 -32.31
C PRO A 231 14.81 -96.37 -30.97
N VAL A 232 13.52 -96.71 -30.74
CA VAL A 232 12.63 -97.77 -31.31
C VAL A 232 13.13 -99.20 -30.96
N HIS A 233 12.38 -100.16 -30.37
CA HIS A 233 11.00 -100.64 -30.65
C HIS A 233 10.29 -101.43 -29.50
N SER A 234 9.08 -101.97 -29.77
CA SER A 234 8.31 -103.05 -29.09
C SER A 234 7.38 -102.73 -27.89
N GLU A 235 6.30 -103.53 -27.76
CA GLU A 235 5.07 -103.23 -26.99
C GLU A 235 4.91 -104.03 -25.68
N LYS A 236 4.14 -103.47 -24.73
CA LYS A 236 3.22 -104.21 -23.84
C LYS A 236 2.23 -103.26 -23.15
N LEU A 237 1.00 -103.73 -22.92
CA LEU A 237 -0.08 -102.92 -22.33
C LEU A 237 0.21 -102.56 -20.86
N PRO A 238 -0.19 -101.36 -20.38
CA PRO A 238 -0.15 -101.00 -18.97
C PRO A 238 -1.25 -101.71 -18.16
N ASN A 239 -1.01 -101.86 -16.85
CA ASN A 239 -1.95 -102.51 -15.94
C ASN A 239 -3.06 -101.56 -15.45
N LYS A 240 -4.30 -102.06 -15.38
CA LYS A 240 -5.52 -101.31 -14.97
C LYS A 240 -5.45 -100.58 -13.62
N ASN A 241 -4.47 -100.89 -12.78
CA ASN A 241 -4.33 -100.29 -11.44
C ASN A 241 -3.56 -98.95 -11.43
N GLN A 242 -2.83 -98.59 -12.49
CA GLN A 242 -2.14 -97.28 -12.56
C GLN A 242 -3.04 -96.16 -13.12
N GLU A 243 -3.89 -96.47 -14.10
CA GLU A 243 -4.84 -95.50 -14.67
C GLU A 243 -5.79 -94.94 -13.60
N SER A 244 -6.26 -95.80 -12.68
CA SER A 244 -7.16 -95.39 -11.59
C SER A 244 -6.54 -94.34 -10.66
N ALA A 245 -5.27 -94.49 -10.30
CA ALA A 245 -4.57 -93.54 -9.42
C ALA A 245 -4.35 -92.17 -10.10
N ILE A 246 -3.94 -92.18 -11.37
CA ILE A 246 -3.74 -90.96 -12.17
C ILE A 246 -5.07 -90.24 -12.38
N HIS A 247 -6.13 -90.97 -12.74
CA HIS A 247 -7.47 -90.40 -12.95
C HIS A 247 -8.07 -89.83 -11.65
N LEU A 248 -7.78 -90.44 -10.49
CA LEU A 248 -8.20 -89.92 -9.19
C LEU A 248 -7.45 -88.64 -8.80
N SER A 249 -6.14 -88.56 -9.10
CA SER A 249 -5.34 -87.34 -8.89
C SER A 249 -5.86 -86.18 -9.75
N LEU A 250 -6.03 -86.42 -11.06
CA LEU A 250 -6.53 -85.42 -12.00
C LEU A 250 -7.92 -84.90 -11.61
N LYS A 251 -8.85 -85.78 -11.20
CA LYS A 251 -10.16 -85.36 -10.68
C LYS A 251 -10.06 -84.47 -9.44
N LYS A 252 -9.07 -84.70 -8.57
CA LYS A 252 -8.87 -83.92 -7.35
C LYS A 252 -8.29 -82.54 -7.65
N GLU A 253 -7.35 -82.45 -8.59
CA GLU A 253 -6.82 -81.17 -9.10
C GLU A 253 -7.88 -80.38 -9.87
N GLU A 254 -8.69 -81.04 -10.70
CA GLU A 254 -9.82 -80.44 -11.42
C GLU A 254 -10.88 -79.87 -10.46
N MET A 255 -11.22 -80.59 -9.38
CA MET A 255 -12.14 -80.10 -8.36
C MET A 255 -11.58 -78.89 -7.60
N LEU A 256 -10.29 -78.93 -7.21
CA LEU A 256 -9.62 -77.78 -6.56
C LEU A 256 -9.51 -76.56 -7.48
N ALA A 257 -9.34 -76.77 -8.79
CA ALA A 257 -9.37 -75.70 -9.79
C ALA A 257 -10.78 -75.10 -9.95
N GLN A 258 -11.83 -75.93 -9.89
CA GLN A 258 -13.23 -75.47 -9.93
C GLN A 258 -13.61 -74.67 -8.68
N ASP A 259 -13.22 -75.12 -7.48
CA ASP A 259 -13.41 -74.36 -6.23
C ASP A 259 -12.65 -73.02 -6.26
N SER A 260 -11.40 -73.04 -6.72
CA SER A 260 -10.59 -71.81 -6.89
C SER A 260 -11.24 -70.82 -7.86
N LEU A 261 -11.82 -71.32 -8.96
CA LEU A 261 -12.55 -70.52 -9.94
C LEU A 261 -13.87 -69.98 -9.36
N HIS A 262 -14.55 -70.73 -8.49
CA HIS A 262 -15.76 -70.27 -7.80
C HIS A 262 -15.43 -69.12 -6.82
N ILE A 263 -14.38 -69.28 -6.02
CA ILE A 263 -13.92 -68.24 -5.08
C ILE A 263 -13.48 -66.98 -5.83
N ALA A 264 -12.80 -67.13 -6.98
CA ALA A 264 -12.43 -65.99 -7.83
C ALA A 264 -13.66 -65.26 -8.41
N LYS A 265 -14.68 -66.01 -8.88
CA LYS A 265 -15.95 -65.43 -9.37
C LYS A 265 -16.71 -64.68 -8.27
N GLU A 266 -16.81 -65.23 -7.07
CA GLU A 266 -17.45 -64.54 -5.95
C GLU A 266 -16.75 -63.23 -5.57
N ARG A 267 -15.41 -63.21 -5.56
CA ARG A 267 -14.64 -62.00 -5.30
C ARG A 267 -14.94 -60.93 -6.35
N LEU A 268 -14.90 -61.30 -7.64
CA LEU A 268 -15.20 -60.38 -8.74
C LEU A 268 -16.63 -59.82 -8.68
N ILE A 269 -17.62 -60.63 -8.28
CA ILE A 269 -19.00 -60.16 -8.09
C ILE A 269 -19.07 -59.13 -6.95
N LYS A 270 -18.49 -59.44 -5.79
CA LYS A 270 -18.47 -58.55 -4.61
C LYS A 270 -17.71 -57.24 -4.89
N GLU A 271 -16.65 -57.31 -5.69
CA GLU A 271 -15.87 -56.15 -6.15
C GLU A 271 -16.70 -55.24 -7.09
N GLN A 272 -17.42 -55.82 -8.06
CA GLN A 272 -18.35 -55.08 -8.91
C GLN A 272 -19.55 -54.49 -8.14
N GLU A 273 -20.02 -55.14 -7.08
CA GLU A 273 -21.07 -54.61 -6.21
C GLU A 273 -20.56 -53.43 -5.37
N PHE A 274 -19.33 -53.51 -4.85
CA PHE A 274 -18.67 -52.43 -4.13
C PHE A 274 -18.43 -51.21 -5.04
N GLU A 275 -17.93 -51.41 -6.26
CA GLU A 275 -17.74 -50.34 -7.25
C GLU A 275 -19.07 -49.63 -7.59
N LYS A 276 -20.15 -50.40 -7.82
CA LYS A 276 -21.51 -49.86 -8.04
C LYS A 276 -22.06 -49.09 -6.83
N LEU A 277 -21.66 -49.44 -5.61
CA LEU A 277 -22.03 -48.73 -4.38
C LEU A 277 -21.27 -47.41 -4.24
N CYS A 278 -19.97 -47.40 -4.54
CA CYS A 278 -19.14 -46.18 -4.57
C CYS A 278 -19.68 -45.18 -5.61
N LEU A 279 -19.91 -45.61 -6.85
CA LEU A 279 -20.50 -44.79 -7.92
C LEU A 279 -21.89 -44.22 -7.58
N ARG A 280 -22.65 -44.90 -6.72
CA ARG A 280 -23.95 -44.40 -6.25
C ARG A 280 -23.78 -43.28 -5.21
N LYS A 281 -22.95 -43.51 -4.19
CA LYS A 281 -22.64 -42.51 -3.15
C LYS A 281 -21.96 -41.26 -3.71
N GLU A 282 -21.13 -41.43 -4.74
CA GLU A 282 -20.49 -40.30 -5.43
C GLU A 282 -21.52 -39.43 -6.15
N LYS A 283 -22.51 -40.03 -6.83
CA LYS A 283 -23.64 -39.30 -7.44
C LYS A 283 -24.54 -38.62 -6.40
N GLU A 284 -24.86 -39.31 -5.31
CA GLU A 284 -25.64 -38.75 -4.19
C GLU A 284 -24.92 -37.52 -3.57
N ALA A 285 -23.59 -37.55 -3.46
CA ALA A 285 -22.77 -36.43 -3.00
C ALA A 285 -22.64 -35.29 -4.04
N GLU A 286 -22.51 -35.61 -5.32
CA GLU A 286 -22.51 -34.65 -6.44
C GLU A 286 -23.84 -33.89 -6.52
N GLU A 287 -24.96 -34.59 -6.40
CA GLU A 287 -26.30 -33.99 -6.44
C GLU A 287 -26.60 -33.18 -5.17
N SER A 288 -26.18 -33.65 -3.98
CA SER A 288 -26.25 -32.88 -2.73
C SER A 288 -25.47 -31.54 -2.82
N LYS A 289 -24.29 -31.54 -3.45
CA LYS A 289 -23.51 -30.31 -3.70
C LYS A 289 -24.24 -29.37 -4.67
N ARG A 290 -24.85 -29.89 -5.74
CA ARG A 290 -25.61 -29.08 -6.73
C ARG A 290 -26.81 -28.38 -6.08
N ILE A 291 -27.54 -29.07 -5.20
CA ILE A 291 -28.67 -28.49 -4.46
C ILE A 291 -28.21 -27.34 -3.55
N GLU A 292 -27.09 -27.51 -2.83
CA GLU A 292 -26.56 -26.45 -1.95
C GLU A 292 -25.97 -25.27 -2.74
N ILE A 293 -25.31 -25.50 -3.89
CA ILE A 293 -24.88 -24.44 -4.80
C ILE A 293 -26.09 -23.64 -5.32
N GLN A 294 -27.12 -24.32 -5.84
CA GLN A 294 -28.31 -23.65 -6.37
C GLN A 294 -29.03 -22.79 -5.31
N LYS A 295 -29.05 -23.26 -4.07
CA LYS A 295 -29.58 -22.55 -2.91
C LYS A 295 -28.75 -21.31 -2.56
N GLN A 296 -27.43 -21.39 -2.65
CA GLN A 296 -26.53 -20.23 -2.44
C GLN A 296 -26.63 -19.20 -3.58
N GLU A 297 -26.77 -19.64 -4.84
CA GLU A 297 -27.05 -18.76 -5.99
C GLU A 297 -28.36 -17.98 -5.81
N ASN A 298 -29.44 -18.64 -5.38
CA ASN A 298 -30.72 -17.98 -5.12
C ASN A 298 -30.60 -16.93 -4.00
N ILE A 299 -29.89 -17.24 -2.91
CA ILE A 299 -29.61 -16.29 -1.81
C ILE A 299 -28.76 -15.11 -2.30
N LEU A 300 -27.83 -15.33 -3.24
CA LEU A 300 -27.02 -14.27 -3.84
C LEU A 300 -27.85 -13.37 -4.76
N ALA A 301 -28.74 -13.96 -5.56
CA ALA A 301 -29.63 -13.23 -6.48
C ALA A 301 -30.60 -12.30 -5.73
N ASP A 302 -31.19 -12.74 -4.61
CA ASP A 302 -32.07 -11.88 -3.82
C ASP A 302 -31.30 -10.79 -3.05
N LYS A 303 -30.06 -11.06 -2.62
CA LYS A 303 -29.16 -10.01 -2.08
C LYS A 303 -28.80 -8.96 -3.14
N LEU A 304 -28.56 -9.37 -4.39
CA LEU A 304 -28.30 -8.44 -5.49
C LEU A 304 -29.51 -7.54 -5.78
N LYS A 305 -30.74 -8.07 -5.76
CA LYS A 305 -31.97 -7.26 -5.88
C LYS A 305 -32.10 -6.25 -4.74
N GLN A 306 -31.84 -6.64 -3.49
CA GLN A 306 -31.87 -5.71 -2.36
C GLN A 306 -30.79 -4.63 -2.46
N LEU A 307 -29.60 -4.97 -2.97
CA LEU A 307 -28.51 -4.02 -3.18
C LEU A 307 -28.88 -2.97 -4.26
N ASP A 308 -29.52 -3.38 -5.35
CA ASP A 308 -29.96 -2.50 -6.45
C ASP A 308 -31.06 -1.52 -6.00
N ILE A 309 -32.03 -2.00 -5.21
CA ILE A 309 -33.04 -1.15 -4.55
C ILE A 309 -32.35 -0.15 -3.61
N THR A 310 -31.41 -0.61 -2.78
CA THR A 310 -30.67 0.27 -1.85
C THR A 310 -29.83 1.32 -2.61
N MET A 311 -29.22 0.94 -3.73
CA MET A 311 -28.40 1.82 -4.56
C MET A 311 -29.25 2.90 -5.24
N THR A 312 -30.38 2.54 -5.84
CA THR A 312 -31.31 3.49 -6.47
C THR A 312 -31.94 4.46 -5.47
N GLU A 313 -32.25 4.02 -4.24
CA GLU A 313 -32.65 4.91 -3.15
C GLU A 313 -31.53 5.89 -2.73
N LYS A 314 -30.28 5.41 -2.66
CA LYS A 314 -29.12 6.23 -2.30
C LYS A 314 -28.74 7.24 -3.39
N ASP A 315 -28.93 6.92 -4.67
CA ASP A 315 -28.76 7.88 -5.76
C ASP A 315 -29.84 8.97 -5.73
N ALA A 316 -31.10 8.61 -5.43
CA ALA A 316 -32.17 9.58 -5.22
C ALA A 316 -31.91 10.50 -4.01
N GLU A 317 -31.34 9.97 -2.92
CA GLU A 317 -30.86 10.76 -1.79
C GLU A 317 -29.70 11.70 -2.16
N CYS A 318 -28.66 11.18 -2.84
CA CYS A 318 -27.54 11.99 -3.31
C CYS A 318 -27.97 13.10 -4.29
N LYS A 319 -29.01 12.87 -5.09
CA LYS A 319 -29.59 13.92 -5.96
C LYS A 319 -30.25 15.03 -5.15
N ARG A 320 -31.10 14.69 -4.15
CA ARG A 320 -31.71 15.66 -3.24
C ARG A 320 -30.66 16.51 -2.52
N VAL A 321 -29.62 15.87 -1.97
CA VAL A 321 -28.52 16.56 -1.29
C VAL A 321 -27.72 17.47 -2.23
N ARG A 322 -27.51 17.11 -3.50
CA ARG A 322 -26.88 18.00 -4.50
C ARG A 322 -27.75 19.23 -4.81
N GLU A 323 -29.06 19.05 -4.97
CA GLU A 323 -30.00 20.16 -5.22
C GLU A 323 -30.11 21.11 -4.03
N GLU A 324 -30.03 20.61 -2.80
CA GLU A 324 -30.00 21.43 -1.59
C GLU A 324 -28.69 22.20 -1.43
N ASN A 325 -27.54 21.55 -1.63
CA ASN A 325 -26.25 22.23 -1.63
C ASN A 325 -26.17 23.34 -2.71
N LEU A 326 -26.77 23.14 -3.88
CA LEU A 326 -26.84 24.17 -4.92
C LEU A 326 -27.71 25.37 -4.49
N LYS A 327 -28.82 25.15 -3.78
CA LYS A 327 -29.63 26.22 -3.17
C LYS A 327 -28.86 26.96 -2.07
N MET A 328 -28.11 26.23 -1.25
CA MET A 328 -27.29 26.81 -0.18
C MET A 328 -26.14 27.66 -0.74
N LYS A 329 -25.48 27.21 -1.82
CA LYS A 329 -24.43 27.97 -2.50
C LYS A 329 -24.95 29.31 -3.04
N LYS A 330 -26.12 29.32 -3.70
CA LYS A 330 -26.74 30.56 -4.19
C LYS A 330 -27.05 31.56 -3.07
N ARG A 331 -27.55 31.08 -1.93
CA ARG A 331 -27.79 31.93 -0.74
C ARG A 331 -26.50 32.53 -0.18
N LEU A 332 -25.38 31.82 -0.26
CA LEU A 332 -24.07 32.32 0.17
C LEU A 332 -23.51 33.36 -0.83
N GLU A 333 -23.67 33.13 -2.13
CA GLU A 333 -23.33 34.10 -3.18
C GLU A 333 -24.13 35.41 -3.01
N GLU A 334 -25.46 35.31 -2.83
CA GLU A 334 -26.33 36.45 -2.51
C GLU A 334 -25.97 37.18 -1.20
N TYR A 335 -25.35 36.50 -0.24
CA TYR A 335 -24.92 37.11 1.03
C TYR A 335 -23.62 37.91 0.82
N ILE A 336 -22.65 37.33 0.12
CA ILE A 336 -21.37 37.95 -0.21
C ILE A 336 -21.58 39.23 -1.04
N ASP A 337 -22.49 39.21 -2.02
CA ASP A 337 -22.80 40.40 -2.82
C ASP A 337 -23.40 41.53 -1.97
N LYS A 338 -24.30 41.20 -1.02
CA LYS A 338 -24.89 42.17 -0.08
C LYS A 338 -23.84 42.74 0.88
N GLU A 339 -22.92 41.93 1.38
CA GLU A 339 -21.83 42.39 2.24
C GLU A 339 -20.85 43.29 1.47
N ALA A 340 -20.51 42.93 0.23
CA ALA A 340 -19.68 43.74 -0.65
C ALA A 340 -20.32 45.10 -0.97
N GLN A 341 -21.63 45.13 -1.26
CA GLN A 341 -22.37 46.38 -1.46
C GLN A 341 -22.36 47.24 -0.18
N ALA A 342 -22.71 46.66 0.97
CA ALA A 342 -22.69 47.37 2.26
C ALA A 342 -21.28 47.84 2.68
N LYS A 343 -20.20 47.18 2.22
CA LYS A 343 -18.83 47.67 2.38
C LYS A 343 -18.58 48.90 1.51
N LYS A 344 -18.96 48.86 0.23
CA LYS A 344 -18.81 49.97 -0.72
C LYS A 344 -19.56 51.23 -0.28
N GLU A 345 -20.76 51.08 0.28
CA GLU A 345 -21.55 52.20 0.82
C GLU A 345 -20.86 52.86 2.03
N ARG A 346 -20.22 52.06 2.92
CA ARG A 346 -19.41 52.59 4.04
C ARG A 346 -18.14 53.30 3.56
N GLU A 347 -17.48 52.79 2.53
CA GLU A 347 -16.32 53.44 1.91
C GLU A 347 -16.70 54.80 1.29
N ILE A 348 -17.86 54.89 0.63
CA ILE A 348 -18.39 56.15 0.08
C ILE A 348 -18.69 57.16 1.21
N MET A 349 -19.38 56.77 2.28
CA MET A 349 -19.69 57.68 3.39
C MET A 349 -18.42 58.21 4.09
N ASN A 350 -17.39 57.38 4.26
CA ASN A 350 -16.11 57.82 4.83
C ASN A 350 -15.44 58.86 3.92
N ALA A 351 -15.37 58.61 2.61
CA ALA A 351 -14.78 59.55 1.65
C ALA A 351 -15.57 60.88 1.56
N GLU A 352 -16.90 60.86 1.72
CA GLU A 352 -17.68 62.10 1.83
C GLU A 352 -17.39 62.87 3.13
N GLN A 353 -17.12 62.18 4.23
CA GLN A 353 -16.78 62.82 5.50
C GLN A 353 -15.38 63.46 5.46
N GLU A 354 -14.37 62.72 4.98
CA GLU A 354 -13.02 63.26 4.75
C GLU A 354 -13.05 64.52 3.85
N LYS A 355 -13.89 64.50 2.80
CA LYS A 355 -14.10 65.64 1.91
C LYS A 355 -14.72 66.86 2.63
N LYS A 356 -15.63 66.67 3.58
CA LYS A 356 -16.20 67.76 4.40
C LYS A 356 -15.14 68.34 5.33
N ASP A 357 -14.37 67.48 5.98
CA ASP A 357 -13.33 67.90 6.94
C ASP A 357 -12.18 68.63 6.26
N LEU A 358 -11.77 68.19 5.05
CA LEU A 358 -10.83 68.92 4.20
C LEU A 358 -11.37 70.28 3.73
N LEU A 359 -12.65 70.36 3.34
CA LEU A 359 -13.27 71.64 2.97
C LEU A 359 -13.30 72.63 4.14
N GLU A 360 -13.57 72.14 5.36
CA GLU A 360 -13.56 72.95 6.58
C GLU A 360 -12.13 73.42 6.96
N GLN A 361 -11.13 72.54 6.84
CA GLN A 361 -9.72 72.90 7.00
C GLN A 361 -9.29 73.99 5.99
N VAL A 362 -9.75 73.89 4.73
CA VAL A 362 -9.49 74.91 3.69
C VAL A 362 -10.16 76.25 3.99
N LYS A 363 -11.34 76.28 4.64
CA LYS A 363 -11.93 77.56 5.13
C LYS A 363 -11.04 78.21 6.17
N ARG A 364 -10.66 77.47 7.21
CA ARG A 364 -9.81 77.96 8.32
C ARG A 364 -8.48 78.52 7.82
N LEU A 365 -7.83 77.81 6.88
CA LEU A 365 -6.58 78.27 6.25
C LEU A 365 -6.76 79.55 5.39
N ARG A 366 -7.94 79.76 4.79
CA ARG A 366 -8.27 81.02 4.09
C ARG A 366 -8.53 82.17 5.05
N GLU A 367 -9.15 81.91 6.20
CA GLU A 367 -9.39 82.91 7.24
C GLU A 367 -8.09 83.30 7.94
N GLU A 368 -7.21 82.35 8.24
CA GLU A 368 -5.84 82.64 8.70
C GLU A 368 -5.06 83.51 7.71
N ARG A 369 -5.16 83.25 6.40
CA ARG A 369 -4.51 84.09 5.38
C ARG A 369 -5.06 85.52 5.40
N LYS A 370 -6.38 85.69 5.45
CA LYS A 370 -7.01 87.02 5.59
C LYS A 370 -6.52 87.76 6.85
N MET A 371 -6.43 87.07 7.98
CA MET A 371 -5.93 87.65 9.24
C MET A 371 -4.44 88.02 9.16
N LYS A 372 -3.61 87.20 8.51
CA LYS A 372 -2.18 87.47 8.27
C LYS A 372 -1.98 88.65 7.29
N GLU A 373 -2.80 88.76 6.24
CA GLU A 373 -2.81 89.90 5.31
C GLU A 373 -3.32 91.19 5.96
N ALA A 374 -4.35 91.12 6.80
CA ALA A 374 -4.84 92.27 7.56
C ALA A 374 -3.77 92.77 8.55
N LYS A 375 -3.09 91.87 9.27
CA LYS A 375 -1.99 92.24 10.17
C LYS A 375 -0.82 92.90 9.42
N LYS A 376 -0.51 92.45 8.20
CA LYS A 376 0.52 93.06 7.33
C LYS A 376 0.15 94.45 6.77
N LYS A 377 -1.10 94.91 6.94
CA LYS A 377 -1.52 96.29 6.61
C LYS A 377 -1.46 97.27 7.78
N LEU A 378 -0.99 96.82 8.96
CA LEU A 378 -0.99 97.59 10.21
C LEU A 378 0.41 97.93 10.77
N GLU A 379 1.48 97.59 10.06
CA GLU A 379 2.85 97.94 10.44
C GLU A 379 3.26 99.30 9.81
N PRO A 380 3.84 100.24 10.58
CA PRO A 380 4.20 101.58 10.10
C PRO A 380 5.47 101.57 9.25
N LYS A 381 5.58 102.54 8.34
CA LYS A 381 6.82 102.81 7.58
C LYS A 381 7.87 103.51 8.46
N PRO A 382 9.13 103.07 8.42
CA PRO A 382 10.31 103.93 8.59
C PRO A 382 10.67 104.61 7.26
N ASP A 383 11.49 105.65 7.33
CA ASP A 383 11.78 106.55 6.21
C ASP A 383 12.78 106.04 5.15
N ALA A 384 12.83 106.77 4.04
CA ALA A 384 13.71 106.49 2.91
C ALA A 384 15.07 107.18 3.04
N VAL A 385 16.12 106.56 2.47
CA VAL A 385 17.24 107.26 1.83
C VAL A 385 17.74 106.40 0.64
N PRO A 386 18.24 107.00 -0.47
CA PRO A 386 18.29 106.33 -1.78
C PRO A 386 19.73 106.03 -2.28
N ARG A 387 19.82 105.69 -3.58
CA ARG A 387 21.04 105.51 -4.43
C ARG A 387 21.78 104.17 -4.30
N ASN A 388 22.46 103.65 -5.34
CA ASN A 388 22.20 103.73 -6.79
C ASN A 388 23.06 102.69 -7.56
N THR A 389 22.83 102.57 -8.88
CA THR A 389 23.82 102.23 -9.95
C THR A 389 24.58 100.89 -9.97
N VAL A 390 24.31 100.15 -11.08
CA VAL A 390 25.28 99.65 -12.10
C VAL A 390 25.86 98.22 -11.99
N SER A 391 26.10 97.64 -13.19
CA SER A 391 26.71 96.34 -13.53
C SER A 391 25.82 95.11 -13.24
N ALA A 392 25.21 94.41 -14.21
CA ALA A 392 25.23 94.49 -15.68
C ALA A 392 26.54 94.08 -16.40
N ASN A 393 26.79 92.76 -16.50
CA ASN A 393 27.40 92.03 -17.64
C ASN A 393 27.45 90.51 -17.32
N SER A 394 27.42 89.55 -18.27
CA SER A 394 27.28 89.63 -19.73
C SER A 394 26.83 88.28 -20.35
N GLY A 395 25.91 88.31 -21.32
CA GLY A 395 25.67 87.23 -22.29
C GLY A 395 24.96 85.95 -21.80
N LEU A 396 24.56 85.01 -22.67
CA LEU A 396 24.39 85.10 -24.13
C LEU A 396 23.33 84.08 -24.62
N LYS A 397 23.12 83.97 -25.93
CA LYS A 397 21.95 83.28 -26.53
C LYS A 397 22.05 81.74 -26.55
N ARG A 398 20.86 81.11 -26.51
CA ARG A 398 20.41 79.87 -27.21
C ARG A 398 21.24 79.45 -28.46
N PRO A 399 21.17 78.17 -28.96
CA PRO A 399 20.36 77.01 -28.49
C PRO A 399 20.96 75.57 -28.58
N LEU A 400 20.22 74.60 -28.01
CA LEU A 400 19.94 73.21 -28.47
C LEU A 400 20.97 72.05 -28.52
N ASN A 401 20.41 70.88 -28.20
CA ASN A 401 20.64 69.51 -28.69
C ASN A 401 21.57 68.50 -27.97
N ASN A 402 20.88 67.63 -27.22
CA ASN A 402 20.98 66.16 -27.15
C ASN A 402 22.09 65.48 -26.34
N HIS A 403 21.65 64.41 -25.67
CA HIS A 403 22.40 63.59 -24.71
C HIS A 403 22.96 62.33 -25.36
N ASP A 404 24.02 61.80 -24.75
CA ASP A 404 24.41 60.39 -24.91
C ASP A 404 25.03 59.85 -23.60
N GLN A 405 25.03 58.52 -23.47
CA GLN A 405 25.83 57.65 -22.58
C GLN A 405 26.00 57.94 -21.07
N ASN A 406 25.47 56.99 -20.27
CA ASN A 406 26.12 56.17 -19.23
C ASN A 406 26.93 56.74 -18.03
N GLU A 407 26.96 55.88 -17.01
CA GLU A 407 27.80 55.84 -15.79
C GLU A 407 27.38 56.69 -14.57
N ALA A 408 27.71 56.13 -13.39
CA ALA A 408 27.40 56.58 -12.03
C ALA A 408 28.75 56.84 -11.28
N PRO A 409 28.87 57.22 -9.98
CA PRO A 409 27.90 57.04 -8.89
C PRO A 409 27.86 58.11 -7.75
N ASN A 410 27.13 57.77 -6.67
CA ASN A 410 27.26 58.20 -5.26
C ASN A 410 26.80 59.59 -4.77
N SER A 411 26.26 59.57 -3.53
CA SER A 411 26.17 60.67 -2.54
C SER A 411 25.20 61.83 -2.85
N GLU A 412 24.58 62.56 -1.90
CA GLU A 412 24.47 62.44 -0.43
C GLU A 412 23.35 63.36 0.13
N TYR A 413 22.95 63.18 1.41
CA TYR A 413 22.30 64.17 2.32
C TYR A 413 20.91 64.81 1.99
N THR A 414 20.14 65.41 2.93
CA THR A 414 19.49 64.91 4.17
C THR A 414 18.52 65.95 4.79
N VAL A 415 17.45 65.52 5.49
CA VAL A 415 16.84 66.23 6.69
C VAL A 415 16.16 67.59 6.33
N PRO A 416 15.47 68.40 7.18
CA PRO A 416 14.98 68.32 8.59
C PRO A 416 13.44 68.09 8.75
N LEU A 417 12.90 67.57 9.88
CA LEU A 417 12.68 68.13 11.25
C LEU A 417 11.82 69.42 11.27
N SER A 418 10.91 69.69 12.23
CA SER A 418 10.32 68.93 13.36
C SER A 418 9.18 69.77 14.01
N ARG A 419 8.44 69.24 15.01
CA ARG A 419 8.35 69.87 16.37
C ARG A 419 7.52 69.08 17.41
N GLN A 420 7.89 69.30 18.68
CA GLN A 420 7.16 68.98 19.92
C GLN A 420 6.31 70.24 20.33
N SER A 421 5.47 70.32 21.36
CA SER A 421 5.15 69.50 22.56
C SER A 421 3.64 69.75 22.92
N SER A 422 3.04 69.59 24.12
CA SER A 422 3.37 69.17 25.51
C SER A 422 2.05 69.05 26.32
N THR A 423 2.04 68.27 27.43
CA THR A 423 1.08 68.30 28.58
C THR A 423 -0.41 67.96 28.27
N ASP A 424 -1.22 67.39 29.18
CA ASP A 424 -1.09 67.17 30.63
C ASP A 424 -1.78 65.87 31.15
N SER A 425 -1.42 65.47 32.38
CA SER A 425 -2.11 64.65 33.42
C SER A 425 -2.94 63.38 33.09
N GLY A 426 -2.83 62.38 34.00
CA GLY A 426 -3.75 61.22 34.08
C GLY A 426 -3.08 59.93 34.55
N SER A 427 -3.35 59.47 35.78
CA SER A 427 -2.71 58.27 36.36
C SER A 427 -3.64 57.06 36.49
N ARG A 428 -3.14 55.88 36.08
CA ARG A 428 -3.35 54.55 36.69
C ARG A 428 -2.54 53.51 35.92
N GLY A 429 -1.78 52.66 36.61
CA GLY A 429 -0.84 51.73 35.99
C GLY A 429 -1.35 50.30 35.88
N LEU A 430 -0.92 49.60 34.83
CA LEU A 430 -0.71 48.15 34.86
C LEU A 430 0.77 47.88 34.56
N VAL A 431 1.44 47.13 35.44
CA VAL A 431 2.83 46.72 35.24
C VAL A 431 2.89 45.63 34.17
N ARG A 432 3.76 45.78 33.17
CA ARG A 432 4.19 44.70 32.29
C ARG A 432 5.58 44.22 32.71
N SER A 433 5.80 42.91 32.67
CA SER A 433 6.99 42.24 33.17
C SER A 433 8.25 42.51 32.34
N HIS A 434 9.40 42.56 33.02
CA HIS A 434 10.72 42.68 32.40
C HIS A 434 11.20 41.32 31.86
N SER A 435 11.41 41.19 30.54
CA SER A 435 12.21 40.10 29.96
C SER A 435 12.67 40.36 28.51
N SER A 436 13.44 41.44 28.29
CA SER A 436 14.32 41.59 27.12
C SER A 436 15.40 42.65 27.42
N PRO A 437 16.70 42.34 27.35
CA PRO A 437 17.76 43.32 27.58
C PRO A 437 17.89 44.29 26.40
N ASN A 438 18.04 45.59 26.67
CA ASN A 438 18.22 46.59 25.63
C ASN A 438 19.67 46.60 25.13
N ILE A 439 19.90 45.97 23.98
CA ILE A 439 21.23 45.81 23.34
C ILE A 439 21.95 47.17 23.14
N ALA A 440 21.21 48.27 22.99
CA ALA A 440 21.78 49.60 22.81
C ALA A 440 22.63 50.11 23.99
N GLN A 441 22.53 49.51 25.18
CA GLN A 441 23.34 49.90 26.35
C GLN A 441 24.63 49.07 26.54
N LEU A 442 24.84 47.98 25.79
CA LEU A 442 26.08 47.19 25.88
C LEU A 442 27.21 47.73 24.98
N VAL A 443 26.86 48.38 23.86
CA VAL A 443 27.83 48.86 22.86
C VAL A 443 28.79 49.94 23.42
N ASN A 444 28.35 50.70 24.43
CA ASN A 444 29.09 51.85 24.96
C ASN A 444 29.97 51.53 26.19
N GLN A 445 30.32 50.27 26.44
CA GLN A 445 31.22 49.88 27.55
C GLN A 445 32.40 48.96 27.17
N GLU A 446 32.53 48.52 25.91
CA GLU A 446 33.56 47.54 25.53
C GLU A 446 34.92 48.15 25.10
N GLU A 447 35.05 49.47 24.98
CA GLU A 447 36.31 50.15 24.58
C GLU A 447 37.46 50.07 25.62
N SER A 448 37.27 49.38 26.76
CA SER A 448 38.26 49.32 27.85
C SER A 448 38.62 47.92 28.36
N SER A 449 38.51 46.85 27.56
CA SER A 449 39.18 45.58 27.90
C SER A 449 39.69 44.77 26.69
N GLY A 450 41.00 44.58 26.61
CA GLY A 450 41.65 43.91 25.49
C GLY A 450 41.51 42.38 25.51
N ARG A 451 40.44 41.84 24.93
CA ARG A 451 40.28 40.40 24.66
C ARG A 451 40.39 40.11 23.16
N LYS A 452 41.33 39.25 22.77
CA LYS A 452 41.50 38.81 21.38
C LYS A 452 40.35 37.89 20.98
N LEU A 453 39.60 38.27 19.95
CA LEU A 453 38.61 37.39 19.31
C LEU A 453 39.31 36.20 18.60
N PRO A 454 38.71 35.00 18.58
CA PRO A 454 39.26 33.87 17.86
C PRO A 454 39.18 34.10 16.35
N ALA A 455 40.33 34.03 15.67
CA ALA A 455 40.39 34.13 14.21
C ALA A 455 39.94 32.80 13.59
N PHE A 456 38.79 32.81 12.91
CA PHE A 456 38.34 31.67 12.11
C PHE A 456 39.08 31.63 10.77
N ASP A 457 39.98 30.66 10.62
CA ASP A 457 40.62 30.41 9.33
C ASP A 457 39.58 29.94 8.29
N ARG A 458 39.55 30.62 7.15
CA ARG A 458 38.65 30.31 6.04
C ARG A 458 39.23 29.22 5.11
N SER A 459 40.50 28.84 5.25
CA SER A 459 41.12 27.75 4.49
C SER A 459 40.47 26.39 4.73
N LEU A 460 39.98 26.16 5.95
CA LEU A 460 39.31 24.92 6.37
C LEU A 460 37.83 24.82 5.93
N LYS A 461 37.32 25.83 5.21
CA LYS A 461 35.98 25.73 4.60
C LYS A 461 36.05 24.74 3.43
N PRO A 462 35.21 23.68 3.40
CA PRO A 462 35.21 22.76 2.27
C PRO A 462 34.91 23.52 0.97
N PRO A 463 35.57 23.16 -0.16
CA PRO A 463 35.36 23.83 -1.43
C PRO A 463 33.90 23.67 -1.89
N PRO A 464 33.36 24.63 -2.66
CA PRO A 464 32.01 24.51 -3.22
C PRO A 464 31.92 23.28 -4.14
N ILE A 465 31.13 22.29 -3.73
CA ILE A 465 30.95 21.03 -4.45
C ILE A 465 30.00 21.25 -5.63
N SER A 466 30.56 21.24 -6.84
CA SER A 466 29.88 21.21 -8.16
C SER A 466 28.98 22.42 -8.50
N PRO A 467 28.98 22.93 -9.75
CA PRO A 467 28.03 23.94 -10.18
C PRO A 467 26.57 23.41 -10.33
N TYR A 468 26.36 22.10 -10.25
CA TYR A 468 25.03 21.48 -10.33
C TYR A 468 24.24 21.56 -9.00
N SER A 469 23.73 22.75 -8.66
CA SER A 469 22.40 23.00 -8.04
C SER A 469 22.34 24.29 -7.21
N SER A 470 21.41 25.20 -7.54
CA SER A 470 20.63 25.93 -6.52
C SER A 470 19.30 26.55 -7.00
N ASP A 471 18.60 25.96 -7.98
CA ASP A 471 17.25 26.43 -8.40
C ASP A 471 16.16 26.14 -7.33
N LEU A 472 16.46 25.20 -6.44
CA LEU A 472 15.57 24.81 -5.35
C LEU A 472 15.52 25.92 -4.29
N SER A 473 14.37 26.59 -4.20
CA SER A 473 14.20 27.68 -3.22
C SER A 473 14.39 27.16 -1.78
N ARG A 474 15.04 27.98 -0.95
CA ARG A 474 15.23 27.71 0.49
C ARG A 474 13.92 27.48 1.27
N ALA A 475 12.76 27.79 0.67
CA ALA A 475 11.46 27.45 1.21
C ALA A 475 11.05 26.00 0.88
N ARG A 476 11.04 25.57 -0.40
CA ARG A 476 10.68 24.19 -0.76
C ARG A 476 11.63 23.17 -0.09
N LEU A 477 12.94 23.47 -0.01
CA LEU A 477 13.93 22.64 0.71
C LEU A 477 13.64 22.47 2.22
N ARG A 478 12.96 23.43 2.87
CA ARG A 478 12.59 23.32 4.30
C ARG A 478 11.40 22.38 4.50
N ASN A 479 10.44 22.38 3.58
CA ASN A 479 9.23 21.54 3.68
C ASN A 479 9.54 20.04 3.64
N LEU A 480 10.65 19.67 2.97
CA LEU A 480 11.17 18.29 2.95
C LEU A 480 11.62 17.77 4.32
N ASN A 481 11.86 18.65 5.30
CA ASN A 481 12.40 18.30 6.63
C ASN A 481 13.57 17.27 6.57
N PRO A 482 14.67 17.57 5.85
CA PRO A 482 15.75 16.62 5.61
C PRO A 482 16.56 16.32 6.88
N VAL A 483 16.91 15.04 7.06
CA VAL A 483 17.93 14.60 8.01
C VAL A 483 19.22 14.46 7.22
N TYR A 484 20.15 15.36 7.47
CA TYR A 484 21.47 15.37 6.86
C TYR A 484 22.27 14.12 7.27
N GLY A 485 23.06 13.61 6.34
CA GLY A 485 23.89 12.45 6.55
C GLY A 485 24.66 12.12 5.28
N ASN A 486 25.95 11.83 5.42
CA ASN A 486 26.84 11.52 4.30
C ASN A 486 26.66 10.04 3.90
N CYS A 487 25.52 9.73 3.30
CA CYS A 487 25.10 8.36 2.96
C CYS A 487 25.16 8.15 1.43
N PRO A 488 25.50 6.95 0.94
CA PRO A 488 25.58 6.66 -0.50
C PRO A 488 24.20 6.59 -1.19
N ALA A 489 23.12 6.61 -0.42
CA ALA A 489 21.74 6.56 -0.89
C ALA A 489 20.79 7.17 0.17
N THR A 490 19.66 7.73 -0.28
CA THR A 490 18.74 8.53 0.55
C THR A 490 17.37 7.87 0.70
N GLY A 491 16.84 7.82 1.94
CA GLY A 491 15.50 7.28 2.25
C GLY A 491 14.38 8.32 2.20
N LEU A 492 13.13 7.86 2.17
CA LEU A 492 11.90 8.68 2.16
C LEU A 492 11.04 8.35 3.38
N ARG A 493 10.70 9.33 4.22
CA ARG A 493 9.86 9.08 5.41
C ARG A 493 8.45 8.62 5.01
N ASN A 494 7.93 7.65 5.77
CA ASN A 494 6.53 7.29 5.71
C ASN A 494 5.67 8.45 6.26
N LEU A 495 4.62 8.82 5.54
CA LEU A 495 3.71 9.92 5.88
C LEU A 495 2.30 9.39 6.21
N GLY A 496 2.25 8.20 6.84
CA GLY A 496 1.03 7.46 7.12
C GLY A 496 0.65 6.55 5.95
N ASN A 497 1.01 5.27 6.05
CA ASN A 497 0.78 4.21 5.04
C ASN A 497 1.33 4.53 3.63
N THR A 498 2.34 5.40 3.48
CA THR A 498 2.85 5.81 2.16
C THR A 498 3.99 4.96 1.60
N CYS A 499 4.22 3.77 2.16
CA CYS A 499 5.29 2.87 1.73
C CYS A 499 5.13 2.43 0.26
N PHE A 500 3.89 2.29 -0.24
CA PHE A 500 3.60 2.00 -1.65
C PHE A 500 4.14 3.11 -2.58
N MET A 501 3.98 4.38 -2.19
CA MET A 501 4.49 5.55 -2.91
C MET A 501 6.03 5.59 -2.81
N ASN A 502 6.58 5.46 -1.60
CA ASN A 502 8.01 5.57 -1.35
C ASN A 502 8.80 4.49 -2.12
N SER A 503 8.33 3.24 -2.14
CA SER A 503 8.99 2.15 -2.88
C SER A 503 9.00 2.36 -4.40
N VAL A 504 7.92 2.88 -4.98
CA VAL A 504 7.85 3.24 -6.40
C VAL A 504 8.75 4.43 -6.74
N ILE A 505 8.76 5.48 -5.90
CA ILE A 505 9.67 6.62 -6.08
C ILE A 505 11.13 6.14 -6.07
N GLN A 506 11.53 5.24 -5.17
CA GLN A 506 12.91 4.74 -5.13
C GLN A 506 13.29 3.95 -6.39
N CYS A 507 12.39 3.13 -6.94
CA CYS A 507 12.64 2.47 -8.24
C CYS A 507 12.74 3.48 -9.39
N LEU A 508 11.83 4.46 -9.45
CA LEU A 508 11.88 5.54 -10.44
C LEU A 508 13.14 6.39 -10.33
N ALA A 509 13.60 6.66 -9.10
CA ALA A 509 14.82 7.40 -8.81
C ALA A 509 16.11 6.63 -9.11
N ASN A 510 16.03 5.37 -9.54
CA ASN A 510 17.17 4.63 -10.12
C ASN A 510 17.00 4.41 -11.65
N THR A 511 15.94 4.95 -12.26
CA THR A 511 15.72 4.92 -13.72
C THR A 511 16.58 6.00 -14.39
N LEU A 512 17.83 5.68 -14.75
CA LEU A 512 18.81 6.67 -15.22
C LEU A 512 18.29 7.61 -16.34
N PRO A 513 17.63 7.15 -17.42
CA PRO A 513 17.15 8.03 -18.50
C PRO A 513 16.08 9.05 -18.06
N LEU A 514 15.39 8.77 -16.95
CA LEU A 514 14.41 9.67 -16.34
C LEU A 514 15.11 10.64 -15.36
N VAL A 515 16.03 10.11 -14.56
CA VAL A 515 16.85 10.88 -13.61
C VAL A 515 17.65 11.97 -14.31
N ASP A 516 18.40 11.63 -15.36
CA ASP A 516 19.29 12.57 -16.07
C ASP A 516 18.50 13.77 -16.60
N TYR A 517 17.34 13.51 -17.20
CA TYR A 517 16.40 14.50 -17.73
C TYR A 517 15.82 15.45 -16.65
N PHE A 518 15.49 14.93 -15.47
CA PHE A 518 15.01 15.77 -14.35
C PHE A 518 16.14 16.53 -13.64
N ILE A 519 17.32 15.93 -13.48
CA ILE A 519 18.47 16.58 -12.83
C ILE A 519 19.06 17.67 -13.73
N SER A 520 19.18 17.43 -15.03
CA SER A 520 19.71 18.41 -15.99
C SER A 520 18.70 19.49 -16.42
N ASN A 521 17.58 19.65 -15.69
CA ASN A 521 16.52 20.63 -15.95
C ASN A 521 15.76 20.52 -17.29
N GLN A 522 16.01 19.51 -18.15
CA GLN A 522 15.35 19.36 -19.47
C GLN A 522 13.82 19.35 -19.38
N TYR A 523 13.27 18.80 -18.30
CA TYR A 523 11.82 18.77 -18.06
C TYR A 523 11.16 20.16 -18.02
N LEU A 524 11.91 21.25 -17.78
CA LEU A 524 11.35 22.60 -17.72
C LEU A 524 10.87 23.10 -19.09
N ASP A 525 11.52 22.67 -20.18
CA ASP A 525 11.16 23.02 -21.55
C ASP A 525 9.92 22.25 -22.04
N ASP A 526 9.65 21.08 -21.45
CA ASP A 526 8.54 20.18 -21.78
C ASP A 526 7.26 20.43 -20.94
N ILE A 527 7.30 21.27 -19.90
CA ILE A 527 6.15 21.47 -18.97
C ILE A 527 4.94 22.13 -19.66
N VAL A 528 3.80 21.43 -19.63
CA VAL A 528 2.51 21.90 -20.14
C VAL A 528 1.72 22.58 -19.01
N LYS A 529 1.56 23.91 -19.10
CA LYS A 529 0.84 24.71 -18.09
C LYS A 529 -0.67 24.83 -18.32
N ASP A 530 -1.10 24.80 -19.58
CA ASP A 530 -2.48 25.09 -20.01
C ASP A 530 -3.13 23.93 -20.79
N SER A 531 -3.45 22.82 -20.11
CA SER A 531 -4.34 21.79 -20.66
C SER A 531 -5.30 21.24 -19.60
N ARG A 532 -6.37 20.54 -20.04
CA ARG A 532 -7.33 19.87 -19.14
C ARG A 532 -6.84 18.52 -18.61
N GLN A 533 -5.64 18.08 -18.98
CA GLN A 533 -5.10 16.75 -18.67
C GLN A 533 -3.80 16.83 -17.85
N SER A 534 -2.94 17.81 -18.15
CA SER A 534 -1.84 18.27 -17.30
C SER A 534 -2.36 18.96 -16.03
N MET A 535 -1.66 18.76 -14.91
CA MET A 535 -1.87 19.48 -13.65
C MET A 535 -1.05 20.78 -13.61
N SER A 536 -1.04 21.52 -14.73
CA SER A 536 -0.20 22.69 -14.99
C SER A 536 1.31 22.50 -14.74
N GLY A 537 1.81 21.26 -14.73
CA GLY A 537 3.20 20.93 -14.41
C GLY A 537 3.45 20.65 -12.92
N GLU A 538 2.45 20.73 -12.03
CA GLU A 538 2.65 20.57 -10.58
C GLU A 538 3.24 19.19 -10.21
N VAL A 539 2.85 18.11 -10.90
CA VAL A 539 3.33 16.76 -10.58
C VAL A 539 4.76 16.59 -11.08
N ALA A 540 5.07 17.10 -12.27
CA ALA A 540 6.44 17.11 -12.80
C ALA A 540 7.40 17.98 -11.97
N GLU A 541 6.98 19.16 -11.51
CA GLU A 541 7.79 20.02 -10.62
C GLU A 541 8.11 19.31 -9.30
N GLU A 542 7.11 18.82 -8.57
CA GLU A 542 7.32 18.20 -7.26
C GLU A 542 8.07 16.86 -7.36
N PHE A 543 7.87 16.10 -8.44
CA PHE A 543 8.67 14.90 -8.72
C PHE A 543 10.14 15.24 -8.98
N ALA A 544 10.43 16.29 -9.75
CA ALA A 544 11.79 16.76 -9.98
C ALA A 544 12.48 17.20 -8.69
N ILE A 545 11.74 17.83 -7.75
CA ILE A 545 12.26 18.20 -6.42
C ILE A 545 12.65 16.97 -5.62
N VAL A 546 11.80 15.94 -5.61
CA VAL A 546 12.07 14.66 -4.92
C VAL A 546 13.29 13.96 -5.53
N LEU A 547 13.38 13.85 -6.86
CA LEU A 547 14.53 13.25 -7.54
C LEU A 547 15.83 14.00 -7.23
N LYS A 548 15.88 15.32 -7.44
CA LYS A 548 17.05 16.15 -7.13
C LYS A 548 17.47 15.99 -5.67
N SER A 549 16.52 15.90 -4.74
CA SER A 549 16.80 15.74 -3.30
C SER A 549 17.31 14.34 -2.93
N LEU A 550 16.85 13.28 -3.59
CA LEU A 550 17.41 11.93 -3.44
C LEU A 550 18.86 11.85 -3.96
N TRP A 551 19.16 12.59 -5.03
CA TRP A 551 20.44 12.55 -5.75
C TRP A 551 21.50 13.57 -5.25
N MET A 552 21.13 14.45 -4.31
CA MET A 552 22.07 15.42 -3.71
C MET A 552 23.19 14.80 -2.88
N GLY A 553 23.05 13.55 -2.40
CA GLY A 553 24.04 12.88 -1.54
C GLY A 553 24.22 13.48 -0.14
N GLN A 554 23.48 14.53 0.21
CA GLN A 554 23.60 15.28 1.48
C GLN A 554 22.69 14.74 2.60
N TYR A 555 21.72 13.89 2.26
CA TYR A 555 20.62 13.50 3.16
C TYR A 555 20.62 11.99 3.40
N LYS A 556 20.51 11.58 4.68
CA LYS A 556 20.17 10.20 5.03
C LYS A 556 18.72 9.90 4.64
N SER A 557 17.80 10.82 4.92
CA SER A 557 16.40 10.73 4.48
C SER A 557 15.63 12.03 4.63
N PHE A 558 14.55 12.20 3.88
CA PHE A 558 13.65 13.36 3.93
C PHE A 558 12.17 12.96 3.75
N SER A 559 11.24 13.88 3.97
CA SER A 559 9.79 13.70 3.85
C SER A 559 9.26 14.25 2.52
N PRO A 560 8.76 13.44 1.58
CA PRO A 560 8.19 13.91 0.31
C PRO A 560 6.76 14.48 0.50
N LYS A 561 6.60 15.43 1.42
CA LYS A 561 5.28 15.91 1.88
C LYS A 561 4.53 16.68 0.80
N ASP A 562 5.19 17.61 0.12
CA ASP A 562 4.54 18.47 -0.85
C ASP A 562 4.21 17.69 -2.14
N PHE A 563 5.08 16.77 -2.56
CA PHE A 563 4.76 15.73 -3.54
C PHE A 563 3.54 14.89 -3.12
N LYS A 564 3.46 14.35 -1.89
CA LYS A 564 2.25 13.63 -1.41
C LYS A 564 1.02 14.53 -1.56
N ASN A 565 1.07 15.78 -1.06
CA ASN A 565 -0.06 16.70 -1.10
C ASN A 565 -0.54 16.95 -2.53
N THR A 566 0.37 17.26 -3.45
CA THR A 566 0.08 17.49 -4.87
C THR A 566 -0.53 16.26 -5.52
N VAL A 567 0.08 15.08 -5.35
CA VAL A 567 -0.43 13.83 -5.93
C VAL A 567 -1.79 13.44 -5.32
N SER A 568 -2.02 13.69 -4.03
CA SER A 568 -3.33 13.53 -3.36
C SER A 568 -4.43 14.50 -3.87
N LYS A 569 -4.10 15.63 -4.52
CA LYS A 569 -5.11 16.45 -5.24
C LYS A 569 -5.60 15.74 -6.50
N CYS A 570 -4.71 14.99 -7.15
CA CYS A 570 -4.82 14.57 -8.54
C CYS A 570 -5.25 13.11 -8.69
N LEU A 571 -4.86 12.25 -7.75
CA LEU A 571 -5.11 10.82 -7.80
C LEU A 571 -6.06 10.42 -6.67
N SER A 572 -7.24 9.91 -7.01
CA SER A 572 -8.22 9.34 -6.06
C SER A 572 -7.59 8.28 -5.14
N VAL A 573 -6.72 7.45 -5.71
CA VAL A 573 -5.90 6.43 -5.04
C VAL A 573 -5.05 7.00 -3.89
N CYS A 574 -4.67 8.28 -3.96
CA CYS A 574 -3.84 8.94 -2.94
C CYS A 574 -4.64 9.78 -1.94
N ILE A 575 -5.99 9.72 -1.94
CA ILE A 575 -6.83 10.49 -1.01
C ILE A 575 -6.91 9.76 0.34
N GLY A 576 -5.92 10.00 1.21
CA GLY A 576 -5.98 9.60 2.61
C GLY A 576 -4.65 9.11 3.21
N ASN A 577 -4.78 8.25 4.21
CA ASN A 577 -3.69 7.54 4.89
C ASN A 577 -3.99 6.03 4.95
N GLU A 578 -4.72 5.49 3.97
CA GLU A 578 -4.99 4.06 3.83
C GLU A 578 -3.88 3.40 2.98
N GLN A 579 -3.70 2.08 3.12
CA GLN A 579 -2.78 1.31 2.27
C GLN A 579 -3.34 1.19 0.84
N GLN A 580 -2.45 1.21 -0.16
CA GLN A 580 -2.81 1.24 -1.58
C GLN A 580 -1.97 0.23 -2.38
N ASP A 581 -2.37 -0.02 -3.63
CA ASP A 581 -1.57 -0.81 -4.56
C ASP A 581 -0.45 0.04 -5.19
N SER A 582 0.81 -0.37 -5.01
CA SER A 582 1.97 0.33 -5.59
C SER A 582 1.94 0.33 -7.12
N HIS A 583 1.30 -0.66 -7.75
CA HIS A 583 1.14 -0.71 -9.20
C HIS A 583 0.13 0.31 -9.70
N GLU A 584 -1.00 0.46 -9.01
CA GLU A 584 -2.01 1.46 -9.34
C GLU A 584 -1.42 2.88 -9.20
N PHE A 585 -0.69 3.11 -8.10
CA PHE A 585 0.08 4.34 -7.92
C PHE A 585 1.09 4.58 -9.06
N PHE A 586 1.87 3.57 -9.46
CA PHE A 586 2.83 3.70 -10.57
C PHE A 586 2.14 4.07 -11.89
N VAL A 587 1.10 3.34 -12.29
CA VAL A 587 0.41 3.56 -13.58
C VAL A 587 -0.15 4.98 -13.65
N VAL A 588 -0.83 5.44 -12.60
CA VAL A 588 -1.44 6.77 -12.59
C VAL A 588 -0.39 7.89 -12.43
N LEU A 589 0.72 7.64 -11.72
CA LEU A 589 1.87 8.58 -11.70
C LEU A 589 2.52 8.71 -13.09
N MET A 590 2.70 7.62 -13.83
CA MET A 590 3.20 7.67 -15.20
C MET A 590 2.25 8.43 -16.13
N GLU A 591 0.92 8.23 -15.98
CA GLU A 591 -0.08 8.99 -16.74
C GLU A 591 0.04 10.51 -16.48
N LYS A 592 0.18 10.94 -15.22
CA LYS A 592 0.26 12.38 -14.89
C LYS A 592 1.62 12.99 -15.24
N LEU A 593 2.73 12.27 -15.04
CA LEU A 593 4.04 12.74 -15.51
C LEU A 593 4.11 12.79 -17.04
N HIS A 594 3.44 11.87 -17.75
CA HIS A 594 3.30 11.97 -19.19
C HIS A 594 2.48 13.22 -19.58
N ALA A 595 1.32 13.44 -18.95
CA ALA A 595 0.43 14.56 -19.27
C ALA A 595 1.03 15.95 -18.96
N ASP A 596 1.80 16.08 -17.88
CA ASP A 596 2.53 17.30 -17.53
C ASP A 596 3.70 17.61 -18.48
N LEU A 597 4.23 16.60 -19.20
CA LEU A 597 5.44 16.69 -20.04
C LEU A 597 5.18 16.35 -21.53
N ASN A 598 3.92 16.36 -21.97
CA ASN A 598 3.57 15.96 -23.33
C ASN A 598 3.78 17.14 -24.30
N ARG A 599 4.85 17.02 -25.11
CA ARG A 599 5.24 17.98 -26.16
C ARG A 599 4.18 18.16 -27.25
N ARG A 600 3.16 17.30 -27.31
CA ARG A 600 2.07 17.33 -28.29
C ARG A 600 0.80 17.93 -27.68
N THR A 601 0.64 19.25 -27.77
CA THR A 601 -0.57 19.96 -27.31
C THR A 601 -1.75 19.83 -28.30
N VAL A 602 -2.07 18.61 -28.74
CA VAL A 602 -3.03 18.31 -29.80
C VAL A 602 -4.45 18.24 -29.24
N LYS A 603 -5.25 19.29 -29.46
CA LYS A 603 -6.64 19.40 -28.96
C LYS A 603 -7.64 18.46 -29.64
N ASN A 604 -7.34 17.99 -30.86
CA ASN A 604 -8.17 17.07 -31.64
C ASN A 604 -7.31 15.89 -32.10
N ILE A 605 -7.42 14.74 -31.42
CA ILE A 605 -6.78 13.49 -31.87
C ILE A 605 -7.37 13.10 -33.23
N PRO A 606 -6.56 12.89 -34.29
CA PRO A 606 -7.06 12.44 -35.58
C PRO A 606 -7.78 11.10 -35.46
N LYS A 607 -8.86 10.88 -36.24
CA LYS A 607 -9.47 9.54 -36.29
C LYS A 607 -8.52 8.58 -37.00
N LEU A 608 -8.18 7.49 -36.30
CA LEU A 608 -7.49 6.34 -36.87
C LEU A 608 -8.42 5.62 -37.89
N ASP A 609 -7.91 5.33 -39.08
CA ASP A 609 -8.60 4.46 -40.05
C ASP A 609 -8.75 3.02 -39.51
N PRO A 610 -9.80 2.24 -39.85
CA PRO A 610 -9.92 0.86 -39.41
C PRO A 610 -8.81 -0.11 -39.85
N SER A 611 -8.01 0.21 -40.89
CA SER A 611 -7.07 -0.71 -41.54
C SER A 611 -5.59 -0.40 -41.23
N HIS A 612 -5.18 -0.57 -39.98
CA HIS A 612 -3.82 -0.24 -39.53
C HIS A 612 -2.85 -1.41 -39.48
N ASP A 613 -1.63 -1.19 -40.00
CA ASP A 613 -0.43 -1.90 -39.57
C ASP A 613 0.16 -1.30 -38.27
N GLU A 614 1.14 -2.01 -37.72
CA GLU A 614 1.82 -1.65 -36.47
C GLU A 614 2.55 -0.30 -36.54
N GLY A 615 3.17 0.01 -37.69
CA GLY A 615 3.95 1.23 -37.89
C GLY A 615 3.06 2.46 -37.97
N ALA A 616 1.98 2.38 -38.74
CA ALA A 616 1.00 3.44 -38.85
C ALA A 616 0.27 3.69 -37.51
N PHE A 617 -0.04 2.64 -36.74
CA PHE A 617 -0.63 2.79 -35.41
C PHE A 617 0.34 3.51 -34.45
N TRP A 618 1.62 3.11 -34.44
CA TRP A 618 2.63 3.73 -33.59
C TRP A 618 2.91 5.20 -33.95
N GLN A 619 2.95 5.52 -35.25
CA GLN A 619 3.07 6.90 -35.73
C GLN A 619 1.87 7.76 -35.34
N HIS A 620 0.65 7.22 -35.44
CA HIS A 620 -0.56 7.91 -34.99
C HIS A 620 -0.51 8.20 -33.49
N HIS A 621 -0.22 7.21 -32.65
CA HIS A 621 -0.05 7.39 -31.20
C HIS A 621 1.01 8.44 -30.85
N LYS A 622 2.21 8.35 -31.44
CA LYS A 622 3.28 9.34 -31.25
C LYS A 622 2.96 10.75 -31.75
N SER A 623 1.94 10.94 -32.60
CA SER A 623 1.54 12.28 -33.07
C SER A 623 0.87 13.12 -31.97
N TYR A 624 0.30 12.50 -30.93
CA TYR A 624 -0.34 13.18 -29.79
C TYR A 624 0.18 12.73 -28.41
N ASN A 625 1.02 11.70 -28.31
CA ASN A 625 1.66 11.27 -27.06
C ASN A 625 3.19 11.29 -27.21
N ASP A 626 3.85 12.36 -26.76
CA ASP A 626 5.31 12.48 -26.87
C ASP A 626 5.91 13.23 -25.68
N SER A 627 6.42 12.47 -24.71
CA SER A 627 7.10 12.94 -23.51
C SER A 627 8.26 12.02 -23.14
N LYS A 628 9.13 12.44 -22.22
CA LYS A 628 10.21 11.56 -21.73
C LYS A 628 9.70 10.28 -21.07
N VAL A 629 8.49 10.30 -20.50
CA VAL A 629 7.83 9.10 -19.95
C VAL A 629 7.46 8.13 -21.08
N SER A 630 6.86 8.63 -22.17
CA SER A 630 6.50 7.77 -23.32
C SER A 630 7.72 7.19 -24.03
N GLU A 631 8.81 7.95 -24.17
CA GLU A 631 10.08 7.44 -24.70
C GLU A 631 10.65 6.29 -23.85
N SER A 632 10.54 6.41 -22.52
CA SER A 632 11.25 5.53 -21.61
C SER A 632 10.48 4.25 -21.30
N PHE A 633 9.14 4.33 -21.15
CA PHE A 633 8.32 3.23 -20.61
C PHE A 633 7.33 2.60 -21.58
N GLU A 634 6.98 3.25 -22.71
CA GLU A 634 5.92 2.71 -23.59
C GLU A 634 6.42 1.65 -24.56
N GLY A 635 5.82 0.46 -24.47
CA GLY A 635 5.88 -0.57 -25.50
C GLY A 635 4.54 -0.73 -26.22
N LEU A 636 4.51 -1.64 -27.21
CA LEU A 636 3.34 -1.92 -28.03
C LEU A 636 3.02 -3.43 -28.02
N LEU A 637 1.81 -3.77 -27.58
CA LEU A 637 1.21 -5.10 -27.73
C LEU A 637 0.32 -5.14 -28.97
N LYS A 638 0.25 -6.32 -29.57
CA LYS A 638 -0.72 -6.71 -30.58
C LYS A 638 -1.57 -7.86 -30.04
N SER A 639 -2.89 -7.67 -30.05
CA SER A 639 -3.88 -8.71 -29.77
C SER A 639 -4.49 -9.19 -31.09
N THR A 640 -4.23 -10.45 -31.43
CA THR A 640 -4.76 -11.12 -32.62
C THR A 640 -5.94 -12.00 -32.21
N LEU A 641 -7.13 -11.77 -32.78
CA LEU A 641 -8.35 -12.56 -32.57
C LEU A 641 -8.70 -13.38 -33.82
N ARG A 642 -8.71 -14.70 -33.73
CA ARG A 642 -9.05 -15.64 -34.81
C ARG A 642 -10.39 -16.34 -34.53
N CYS A 643 -11.41 -16.09 -35.35
CA CYS A 643 -12.71 -16.77 -35.24
C CYS A 643 -12.57 -18.25 -35.64
N LEU A 644 -12.89 -19.18 -34.73
CA LEU A 644 -12.73 -20.61 -34.98
C LEU A 644 -13.72 -21.16 -36.02
N THR A 645 -14.85 -20.47 -36.24
CA THR A 645 -15.88 -20.88 -37.20
C THR A 645 -15.55 -20.49 -38.65
N CYS A 646 -15.02 -19.28 -38.89
CA CYS A 646 -14.84 -18.74 -40.25
C CYS A 646 -13.41 -18.30 -40.59
N GLN A 647 -12.47 -18.55 -39.67
CA GLN A 647 -11.03 -18.27 -39.76
C GLN A 647 -10.66 -16.80 -40.07
N LYS A 648 -11.60 -15.85 -39.95
CA LYS A 648 -11.31 -14.42 -40.02
C LYS A 648 -10.50 -14.02 -38.78
N THR A 649 -9.32 -13.45 -39.01
CA THR A 649 -8.52 -12.73 -38.03
C THR A 649 -8.95 -11.27 -37.91
N SER A 650 -8.78 -10.70 -36.73
CA SER A 650 -8.83 -9.25 -36.48
C SER A 650 -7.71 -8.91 -35.52
N ASP A 651 -6.93 -7.89 -35.86
CA ASP A 651 -5.77 -7.47 -35.11
C ASP A 651 -6.08 -6.11 -34.45
N SER A 652 -5.62 -5.91 -33.21
CA SER A 652 -5.79 -4.65 -32.47
C SER A 652 -4.55 -4.37 -31.65
N PHE A 653 -4.10 -3.11 -31.60
CA PHE A 653 -2.89 -2.71 -30.89
C PHE A 653 -3.21 -2.00 -29.56
N GLU A 654 -2.35 -2.20 -28.57
CA GLU A 654 -2.48 -1.68 -27.21
C GLU A 654 -1.11 -1.17 -26.72
N VAL A 655 -1.04 0.08 -26.28
CA VAL A 655 0.19 0.68 -25.72
C VAL A 655 0.25 0.36 -24.23
N PHE A 656 1.41 -0.07 -23.74
CA PHE A 656 1.61 -0.41 -22.33
C PHE A 656 2.79 0.36 -21.73
N SER A 657 2.65 0.85 -20.50
CA SER A 657 3.74 1.38 -19.65
C SER A 657 4.21 0.38 -18.58
N CYS A 658 3.50 -0.73 -18.41
CA CYS A 658 3.81 -1.83 -17.50
C CYS A 658 3.20 -3.14 -18.03
N LEU A 659 3.92 -4.26 -17.94
CA LEU A 659 3.37 -5.59 -18.23
C LEU A 659 2.85 -6.27 -16.95
N SER A 660 1.53 -6.34 -16.80
CA SER A 660 0.86 -7.02 -15.69
C SER A 660 0.72 -8.53 -15.95
N LEU A 661 1.77 -9.30 -15.64
CA LEU A 661 1.86 -10.73 -15.95
C LEU A 661 1.06 -11.62 -14.97
N PRO A 662 0.33 -12.65 -15.45
CA PRO A 662 -0.28 -13.66 -14.59
C PRO A 662 0.79 -14.52 -13.91
N ILE A 663 0.51 -14.95 -12.69
CA ILE A 663 1.39 -15.84 -11.91
C ILE A 663 0.79 -17.25 -11.93
N LEU A 664 1.61 -18.26 -12.18
CA LEU A 664 1.20 -19.66 -12.12
C LEU A 664 1.03 -20.12 -10.65
N ASN A 665 0.12 -21.07 -10.40
CA ASN A 665 -0.22 -21.51 -9.04
C ASN A 665 0.91 -22.30 -8.32
N SER A 666 2.00 -22.64 -9.01
CA SER A 666 3.19 -23.32 -8.50
C SER A 666 4.44 -22.43 -8.62
N ARG A 667 5.55 -22.80 -7.96
CA ARG A 667 6.85 -22.11 -8.16
C ARG A 667 7.19 -22.12 -9.65
N CYS A 668 7.32 -20.93 -10.24
CA CYS A 668 7.58 -20.71 -11.66
C CYS A 668 8.70 -19.69 -11.86
N SER A 669 9.20 -19.55 -13.08
CA SER A 669 10.11 -18.46 -13.44
C SER A 669 9.37 -17.29 -14.13
N LEU A 670 10.01 -16.12 -14.19
CA LEU A 670 9.53 -14.99 -14.99
C LEU A 670 9.38 -15.37 -16.48
N ARG A 671 10.27 -16.22 -16.99
CA ARG A 671 10.21 -16.80 -18.35
C ARG A 671 8.90 -17.56 -18.56
N ASP A 672 8.41 -18.28 -17.54
CA ASP A 672 7.14 -19.02 -17.62
C ASP A 672 5.92 -18.10 -17.55
N CYS A 673 5.98 -17.02 -16.76
CA CYS A 673 4.94 -15.99 -16.72
C CYS A 673 4.80 -15.28 -18.08
N PHE A 674 5.91 -14.94 -18.75
CA PHE A 674 5.88 -14.40 -20.12
C PHE A 674 5.34 -15.42 -21.13
N LYS A 675 5.82 -16.67 -21.10
CA LYS A 675 5.30 -17.74 -21.96
C LYS A 675 3.81 -17.99 -21.77
N HIS A 676 3.29 -17.80 -20.55
CA HIS A 676 1.85 -17.90 -20.29
C HIS A 676 1.10 -16.67 -20.83
N PHE A 677 1.63 -15.46 -20.63
CA PHE A 677 1.03 -14.20 -21.07
C PHE A 677 0.92 -14.08 -22.61
N LEU A 678 1.92 -14.59 -23.34
CA LEU A 678 1.94 -14.60 -24.81
C LEU A 678 1.32 -15.87 -25.43
N LYS A 679 0.77 -16.78 -24.60
CA LYS A 679 0.14 -18.01 -25.08
C LYS A 679 -1.21 -17.70 -25.73
N SER A 680 -1.52 -18.39 -26.84
CA SER A 680 -2.89 -18.46 -27.37
C SER A 680 -3.88 -18.98 -26.31
N GLU A 681 -4.95 -18.23 -26.08
CA GLU A 681 -6.09 -18.60 -25.22
C GLU A 681 -7.38 -18.74 -26.04
N LYS A 682 -8.28 -19.66 -25.66
CA LYS A 682 -9.60 -19.81 -26.28
C LYS A 682 -10.62 -18.96 -25.51
N ILE A 683 -11.33 -18.08 -26.20
CA ILE A 683 -12.46 -17.33 -25.66
C ILE A 683 -13.78 -17.90 -26.18
N SER A 684 -14.69 -18.20 -25.24
CA SER A 684 -15.92 -18.97 -25.46
C SER A 684 -16.98 -18.60 -24.40
N GLY A 685 -18.21 -19.08 -24.57
CA GLY A 685 -19.31 -18.75 -23.66
C GLY A 685 -19.67 -17.27 -23.70
N GLU A 686 -19.86 -16.63 -22.54
CA GLU A 686 -20.23 -15.21 -22.44
C GLU A 686 -19.15 -14.29 -23.05
N ALA A 687 -17.88 -14.66 -22.90
CA ALA A 687 -16.71 -13.97 -23.46
C ALA A 687 -16.44 -14.27 -24.94
N ALA A 688 -17.34 -14.98 -25.64
CA ALA A 688 -17.21 -15.25 -27.08
C ALA A 688 -17.18 -13.95 -27.90
N TRP A 689 -16.27 -13.88 -28.88
CA TRP A 689 -16.04 -12.70 -29.72
C TRP A 689 -17.13 -12.50 -30.76
N GLU A 690 -17.64 -11.28 -30.91
CA GLU A 690 -18.51 -10.92 -32.02
C GLU A 690 -17.68 -10.77 -33.31
N CYS A 691 -17.62 -11.85 -34.09
CA CYS A 691 -16.79 -11.90 -35.28
C CYS A 691 -17.41 -11.07 -36.43
N PRO A 692 -16.72 -10.06 -36.99
CA PRO A 692 -17.28 -9.13 -37.98
C PRO A 692 -17.69 -9.81 -39.29
N ARG A 693 -17.11 -10.98 -39.64
CA ARG A 693 -17.53 -11.80 -40.78
C ARG A 693 -18.79 -12.63 -40.51
N CYS A 694 -19.05 -12.98 -39.24
CA CYS A 694 -20.20 -13.80 -38.85
C CYS A 694 -21.38 -12.97 -38.30
N LYS A 695 -21.14 -11.72 -37.90
CA LYS A 695 -22.12 -10.80 -37.27
C LYS A 695 -22.86 -11.42 -36.08
N GLN A 696 -22.12 -12.23 -35.31
CA GLN A 696 -22.60 -13.02 -34.17
C GLN A 696 -21.42 -13.31 -33.23
N LYS A 697 -21.70 -13.49 -31.93
CA LYS A 697 -20.73 -14.12 -31.01
C LYS A 697 -20.34 -15.52 -31.51
N LYS A 698 -19.04 -15.78 -31.55
CA LYS A 698 -18.42 -17.07 -31.91
C LYS A 698 -17.23 -17.35 -31.00
N GLU A 699 -16.92 -18.63 -30.85
CA GLU A 699 -15.65 -19.02 -30.22
C GLU A 699 -14.48 -18.50 -31.05
N ALA A 700 -13.49 -17.94 -30.36
CA ALA A 700 -12.30 -17.39 -30.98
C ALA A 700 -11.06 -17.79 -30.19
N GLU A 701 -9.92 -17.68 -30.84
CA GLU A 701 -8.60 -17.79 -30.24
C GLU A 701 -7.99 -16.40 -30.17
N LYS A 702 -7.49 -16.02 -29.00
CA LYS A 702 -6.80 -14.76 -28.75
C LYS A 702 -5.33 -15.03 -28.49
N ARG A 703 -4.44 -14.32 -29.18
CA ARG A 703 -2.99 -14.34 -28.93
C ARG A 703 -2.50 -12.91 -28.68
N LEU A 704 -1.70 -12.73 -27.64
CA LEU A 704 -0.92 -11.51 -27.42
C LEU A 704 0.49 -11.68 -27.98
N GLN A 705 1.01 -10.62 -28.60
CA GLN A 705 2.34 -10.53 -29.18
C GLN A 705 2.93 -9.17 -28.79
N ILE A 706 4.19 -9.11 -28.39
CA ILE A 706 4.88 -7.82 -28.16
C ILE A 706 5.49 -7.39 -29.49
N CYS A 707 5.09 -6.23 -30.01
CA CYS A 707 5.65 -5.67 -31.25
C CYS A 707 6.77 -4.66 -30.96
N ARG A 708 6.62 -3.86 -29.89
CA ARG A 708 7.65 -2.88 -29.47
C ARG A 708 7.91 -2.99 -27.99
N LEU A 709 9.18 -2.84 -27.63
CA LEU A 709 9.68 -2.94 -26.27
C LEU A 709 10.28 -1.58 -25.84
N PRO A 710 10.02 -1.14 -24.59
CA PRO A 710 10.51 0.15 -24.08
C PRO A 710 11.97 0.09 -23.63
N GLU A 711 12.64 1.24 -23.51
CA GLU A 711 13.99 1.32 -22.91
C GLU A 711 13.99 0.83 -21.45
N ILE A 712 12.89 1.10 -20.73
CA ILE A 712 12.63 0.69 -19.35
C ILE A 712 11.37 -0.17 -19.31
N LEU A 713 11.55 -1.47 -19.06
CA LEU A 713 10.47 -2.43 -18.93
C LEU A 713 10.05 -2.58 -17.47
N ALA A 714 8.93 -1.95 -17.11
CA ALA A 714 8.23 -2.21 -15.85
C ALA A 714 7.33 -3.45 -15.98
N ILE A 715 7.36 -4.31 -14.97
CA ILE A 715 6.60 -5.57 -14.91
C ILE A 715 5.91 -5.68 -13.56
N GLN A 716 4.60 -5.85 -13.54
CA GLN A 716 3.84 -6.22 -12.34
C GLN A 716 3.57 -7.72 -12.36
N LEU A 717 3.90 -8.40 -11.26
CA LEU A 717 3.45 -9.77 -11.01
C LEU A 717 2.06 -9.68 -10.39
N LYS A 718 1.01 -10.17 -11.08
CA LYS A 718 -0.39 -10.16 -10.60
C LYS A 718 -0.59 -11.04 -9.36
N ARG A 719 -0.18 -10.54 -8.19
CA ARG A 719 -0.27 -11.24 -6.89
C ARG A 719 -1.64 -11.13 -6.25
N PHE A 720 -2.34 -10.01 -6.42
CA PHE A 720 -3.66 -9.83 -5.82
C PHE A 720 -4.75 -10.43 -6.72
N SER A 721 -5.59 -11.30 -6.16
CA SER A 721 -6.79 -11.83 -6.80
C SER A 721 -8.03 -11.52 -5.95
N TYR A 722 -9.16 -11.34 -6.64
CA TYR A 722 -10.48 -11.22 -6.03
C TYR A 722 -11.22 -12.55 -6.20
N GLU A 723 -11.49 -13.24 -5.10
CA GLU A 723 -12.23 -14.51 -5.07
C GLU A 723 -13.54 -14.29 -4.32
N GLY A 724 -14.52 -13.78 -5.07
CA GLY A 724 -15.79 -13.29 -4.53
C GLY A 724 -15.56 -12.07 -3.61
N LEU A 725 -15.94 -12.21 -2.35
CA LEU A 725 -15.77 -11.19 -1.32
C LEU A 725 -14.36 -11.12 -0.72
N TRP A 726 -13.48 -12.09 -1.02
CA TRP A 726 -12.17 -12.22 -0.37
C TRP A 726 -11.04 -11.76 -1.29
N ARG A 727 -10.19 -10.85 -0.78
CA ARG A 727 -8.92 -10.45 -1.41
C ARG A 727 -7.83 -11.46 -1.03
N ARG A 728 -7.28 -12.18 -2.01
CA ARG A 728 -6.18 -13.14 -1.81
C ARG A 728 -4.88 -12.58 -2.40
N LYS A 729 -3.74 -12.90 -1.78
CA LYS A 729 -2.39 -12.57 -2.27
C LYS A 729 -1.61 -13.84 -2.54
N LEU A 730 -1.22 -14.05 -3.80
CA LEU A 730 -0.35 -15.14 -4.22
C LEU A 730 1.07 -14.90 -3.70
N GLN A 731 1.48 -15.73 -2.73
CA GLN A 731 2.84 -15.75 -2.16
C GLN A 731 3.80 -16.61 -3.01
N THR A 732 3.42 -16.97 -4.24
CA THR A 732 4.23 -17.80 -5.15
C THR A 732 5.62 -17.22 -5.33
N HIS A 733 6.64 -18.04 -5.12
CA HIS A 733 8.01 -17.68 -5.47
C HIS A 733 8.15 -17.69 -7.00
N VAL A 734 8.23 -16.50 -7.59
CA VAL A 734 8.58 -16.31 -9.01
C VAL A 734 10.09 -16.11 -9.09
N ASP A 735 10.78 -16.95 -9.85
CA ASP A 735 12.22 -16.83 -10.06
C ASP A 735 12.52 -15.93 -11.26
N PHE A 736 13.13 -14.76 -11.03
CA PHE A 736 13.44 -13.77 -12.04
C PHE A 736 14.95 -13.54 -12.13
N ASP A 737 15.49 -13.42 -13.33
CA ASP A 737 16.93 -13.29 -13.54
C ASP A 737 17.36 -11.81 -13.55
N ILE A 738 18.57 -11.52 -13.05
CA ILE A 738 19.15 -10.16 -13.11
C ILE A 738 19.40 -9.77 -14.57
N SER A 739 19.78 -10.73 -15.43
CA SER A 739 19.84 -10.56 -16.89
C SER A 739 18.74 -11.40 -17.51
N PHE A 740 17.78 -10.77 -18.20
CA PHE A 740 16.60 -11.40 -18.75
C PHE A 740 16.43 -11.05 -20.23
N GLU A 741 15.96 -12.00 -21.05
CA GLU A 741 15.75 -11.83 -22.49
C GLU A 741 14.25 -11.88 -22.77
N VAL A 742 13.74 -10.82 -23.40
CA VAL A 742 12.31 -10.61 -23.67
C VAL A 742 12.04 -10.85 -25.15
N PRO A 743 11.17 -11.80 -25.51
CA PRO A 743 10.79 -12.02 -26.90
C PRO A 743 9.87 -10.88 -27.40
N TYR A 744 10.07 -10.46 -28.64
CA TYR A 744 9.17 -9.57 -29.38
C TYR A 744 9.15 -9.97 -30.86
N GLU A 745 8.05 -9.67 -31.56
CA GLU A 745 7.87 -9.98 -32.97
C GLU A 745 7.91 -8.71 -33.80
N ARG A 746 8.85 -8.62 -34.76
CA ARG A 746 8.92 -7.53 -35.76
C ARG A 746 8.87 -8.17 -37.15
N ASN A 747 8.05 -7.62 -38.06
CA ASN A 747 7.85 -8.14 -39.42
C ASN A 747 7.42 -9.62 -39.55
N GLY A 748 7.05 -10.28 -38.44
CA GLY A 748 6.72 -11.72 -38.40
C GLY A 748 7.89 -12.63 -37.97
N GLU A 749 9.06 -12.08 -37.65
CA GLU A 749 10.19 -12.80 -37.06
C GLU A 749 10.21 -12.59 -35.53
N GLU A 750 10.60 -13.63 -34.78
CA GLU A 750 10.81 -13.52 -33.33
C GLU A 750 12.24 -13.07 -33.03
N HIS A 751 12.35 -11.97 -32.30
CA HIS A 751 13.60 -11.37 -31.84
C HIS A 751 13.63 -11.31 -30.30
N TYR A 752 14.82 -11.10 -29.73
CA TYR A 752 15.03 -11.11 -28.28
C TYR A 752 15.80 -9.86 -27.86
N GLN A 753 15.20 -9.01 -27.04
CA GLN A 753 15.89 -7.87 -26.42
C GLN A 753 16.36 -8.26 -25.02
N LYS A 754 17.63 -7.99 -24.72
CA LYS A 754 18.24 -8.26 -23.43
C LYS A 754 18.04 -7.08 -22.47
N TYR A 755 17.68 -7.39 -21.23
CA TYR A 755 17.44 -6.45 -20.15
C TYR A 755 18.24 -6.80 -18.90
N THR A 756 18.59 -5.78 -18.11
CA THR A 756 19.17 -5.92 -16.77
C THR A 756 18.24 -5.33 -15.71
N LEU A 757 17.99 -6.10 -14.65
CA LEU A 757 17.19 -5.70 -13.49
C LEU A 757 17.94 -4.66 -12.66
N TYR A 758 17.29 -3.54 -12.36
CA TYR A 758 17.85 -2.48 -11.51
C TYR A 758 16.93 -2.06 -10.36
N GLY A 759 15.64 -2.42 -10.39
CA GLY A 759 14.70 -2.10 -9.31
C GLY A 759 13.68 -3.21 -9.06
N ILE A 760 13.29 -3.37 -7.79
CA ILE A 760 12.28 -4.32 -7.32
C ILE A 760 11.43 -3.62 -6.26
N VAL A 761 10.12 -3.50 -6.48
CA VAL A 761 9.18 -3.22 -5.39
C VAL A 761 8.77 -4.55 -4.78
N ASN A 762 9.04 -4.72 -3.48
CA ASN A 762 8.63 -5.88 -2.69
C ASN A 762 7.44 -5.50 -1.81
N HIS A 763 6.52 -6.45 -1.59
CA HIS A 763 5.35 -6.26 -0.74
C HIS A 763 5.19 -7.39 0.29
N TYR A 764 5.07 -7.05 1.56
CA TYR A 764 4.84 -7.95 2.70
C TYR A 764 3.44 -7.72 3.30
N GLY A 765 2.83 -8.73 3.96
CA GLY A 765 1.47 -8.62 4.48
C GLY A 765 0.37 -8.69 3.40
N THR A 766 -0.84 -8.19 3.71
CA THR A 766 -2.02 -8.15 2.83
C THR A 766 -2.15 -6.78 2.12
N LEU A 767 -3.14 -6.59 1.24
CA LEU A 767 -3.36 -5.27 0.60
C LEU A 767 -3.82 -4.19 1.61
N GLU A 768 -4.59 -4.59 2.62
CA GLU A 768 -5.17 -3.68 3.63
C GLU A 768 -4.26 -3.49 4.85
N GLY A 769 -3.39 -4.46 5.12
CA GLY A 769 -2.42 -4.49 6.21
C GLY A 769 -1.09 -5.04 5.72
N GLY A 770 -0.40 -4.23 4.92
CA GLY A 770 0.85 -4.59 4.26
C GLY A 770 1.93 -3.52 4.38
N HIS A 771 3.11 -3.84 3.87
CA HIS A 771 4.26 -2.93 3.84
C HIS A 771 5.08 -3.12 2.57
N TYR A 772 5.47 -2.03 1.92
CA TYR A 772 6.23 -2.03 0.68
C TYR A 772 7.64 -1.48 0.88
N ILE A 773 8.63 -2.16 0.30
CA ILE A 773 10.04 -1.74 0.33
C ILE A 773 10.64 -1.86 -1.07
N ALA A 774 11.64 -1.05 -1.40
CA ALA A 774 12.35 -1.17 -2.67
C ALA A 774 13.72 -1.83 -2.48
N PHE A 775 14.11 -2.70 -3.41
CA PHE A 775 15.52 -3.03 -3.65
C PHE A 775 15.94 -2.37 -4.96
N CYS A 776 16.97 -1.52 -4.96
CA CYS A 776 17.47 -0.90 -6.19
C CYS A 776 19.00 -1.05 -6.29
N ASN A 777 19.48 -1.28 -7.50
CA ASN A 777 20.90 -1.25 -7.82
C ASN A 777 21.27 0.21 -8.12
N ALA A 778 21.80 0.90 -7.11
CA ALA A 778 22.32 2.25 -7.31
C ALA A 778 23.55 2.19 -8.24
N GLN A 779 23.96 3.35 -8.79
CA GLN A 779 24.97 3.49 -9.87
C GLN A 779 26.35 2.80 -9.68
N THR A 780 26.60 2.18 -8.54
CA THR A 780 27.89 1.62 -8.11
C THR A 780 27.97 0.09 -8.18
N ASN A 781 27.05 -0.57 -8.92
CA ASN A 781 26.89 -2.03 -8.97
C ASN A 781 26.57 -2.67 -7.60
N LYS A 782 25.94 -1.90 -6.70
CA LYS A 782 25.54 -2.31 -5.35
C LYS A 782 24.04 -2.21 -5.19
N TRP A 783 23.43 -3.27 -4.69
CA TRP A 783 22.03 -3.29 -4.32
C TRP A 783 21.82 -2.66 -2.94
N PHE A 784 20.82 -1.80 -2.84
CA PHE A 784 20.38 -1.18 -1.59
C PHE A 784 18.91 -1.51 -1.33
N ARG A 785 18.60 -1.88 -0.08
CA ARG A 785 17.25 -1.95 0.47
C ARG A 785 16.86 -0.58 1.01
N TYR A 786 15.73 -0.08 0.53
CA TYR A 786 15.08 1.15 0.98
C TYR A 786 13.78 0.77 1.71
N ASP A 787 13.81 0.92 3.03
CA ASP A 787 12.70 0.62 3.93
C ASP A 787 12.17 1.95 4.50
N ASP A 788 11.32 2.60 3.70
CA ASP A 788 11.00 4.02 3.83
C ASP A 788 12.26 4.89 4.00
N HIS A 789 12.54 5.30 5.25
CA HIS A 789 13.59 6.23 5.64
C HIS A 789 14.91 5.57 6.03
N GLU A 790 14.94 4.24 6.13
CA GLU A 790 16.14 3.45 6.37
C GLU A 790 16.67 2.92 5.04
N VAL A 791 18.00 3.01 4.86
CA VAL A 791 18.68 2.48 3.68
C VAL A 791 19.85 1.62 4.13
N SER A 792 19.97 0.44 3.53
CA SER A 792 20.98 -0.57 3.86
C SER A 792 21.49 -1.26 2.60
N GLU A 793 22.75 -1.68 2.57
CA GLU A 793 23.26 -2.50 1.46
C GLU A 793 22.75 -3.94 1.57
N ILE A 794 22.43 -4.58 0.43
CA ILE A 794 21.94 -5.96 0.36
C ILE A 794 22.69 -6.73 -0.73
N SER A 795 22.91 -8.03 -0.53
CA SER A 795 23.58 -8.88 -1.53
C SER A 795 22.67 -9.13 -2.73
N SER A 796 23.26 -9.22 -3.93
CA SER A 796 22.55 -9.62 -5.15
C SER A 796 22.04 -11.07 -5.13
N SER A 797 22.43 -11.89 -4.14
CA SER A 797 21.80 -13.18 -3.85
C SER A 797 20.42 -13.04 -3.20
N ASP A 798 20.21 -11.99 -2.41
CA ASP A 798 19.12 -11.91 -1.43
C ASP A 798 17.94 -11.10 -1.95
N ILE A 799 18.12 -10.41 -3.08
CA ILE A 799 17.06 -9.65 -3.78
C ILE A 799 15.97 -10.55 -4.39
N LYS A 800 16.27 -11.83 -4.65
CA LYS A 800 15.32 -12.80 -5.21
C LYS A 800 14.39 -13.33 -4.09
N THR A 801 13.25 -12.67 -3.87
CA THR A 801 12.27 -13.08 -2.83
C THR A 801 10.88 -13.34 -3.40
N SER A 802 10.05 -14.08 -2.66
CA SER A 802 8.61 -14.22 -2.95
C SER A 802 7.80 -12.93 -2.70
N ALA A 803 8.38 -11.93 -2.04
CA ALA A 803 7.73 -10.63 -1.82
C ALA A 803 7.81 -9.70 -3.05
N ALA A 804 8.73 -9.96 -4.00
CA ALA A 804 8.88 -9.17 -5.21
C ALA A 804 7.55 -9.06 -5.97
N TYR A 805 7.08 -7.84 -6.19
CA TYR A 805 5.75 -7.53 -6.70
C TYR A 805 5.80 -6.75 -8.03
N MET A 806 6.69 -5.76 -8.13
CA MET A 806 7.04 -5.13 -9.41
C MET A 806 8.54 -5.25 -9.66
N LEU A 807 8.92 -5.46 -10.92
CA LEU A 807 10.29 -5.56 -11.40
C LEU A 807 10.55 -4.43 -12.42
N PHE A 808 11.70 -3.78 -12.31
CA PHE A 808 12.16 -2.70 -13.18
C PHE A 808 13.45 -3.13 -13.88
N TYR A 809 13.36 -3.22 -15.20
CA TYR A 809 14.40 -3.70 -16.09
C TYR A 809 14.80 -2.60 -17.09
N GLN A 810 16.09 -2.39 -17.32
CA GLN A 810 16.60 -1.49 -18.36
C GLN A 810 17.20 -2.30 -19.51
N ALA A 811 16.93 -1.90 -20.75
CA ALA A 811 17.48 -2.55 -21.94
C ALA A 811 19.01 -2.39 -21.98
N THR A 812 19.74 -3.50 -22.04
CA THR A 812 21.17 -3.46 -22.39
C THR A 812 21.31 -3.22 -23.89
N GLU A 813 22.13 -2.25 -24.28
CA GLU A 813 22.13 -1.72 -25.64
C GLU A 813 22.33 -2.76 -26.74
N VAL A 814 21.40 -2.76 -27.69
CA VAL A 814 21.73 -2.75 -29.12
C VAL A 814 20.94 -1.62 -29.76
N ARG A 815 21.42 -0.36 -29.62
CA ARG A 815 20.85 0.79 -30.34
C ARG A 815 21.27 0.77 -31.81
N SER A 816 20.75 -0.20 -32.57
CA SER A 816 20.65 -0.08 -34.02
C SER A 816 19.49 0.84 -34.37
N ASN A 817 19.72 2.16 -34.26
CA ASN A 817 18.77 3.18 -34.72
C ASN A 817 18.58 3.06 -36.25
N LEU A 818 17.45 2.51 -36.69
CA LEU A 818 16.88 2.57 -38.05
C LEU A 818 15.37 2.26 -38.01
#